data_AF-A0A7W9LEL8-F1
#
_entry.id   AF-A0A7W9LEL8-F1
#
_cell.length_a   1.000
_cell.length_b   1.000
_cell.length_c   1.000
_cell.angle_alpha   90.00
_cell.angle_beta   90.00
_cell.angle_gamma   90.00
#
_symmetry.space_group_name_H-M   'P 1'
#
loop_
_entity.id
_entity.type
_entity.pdbx_description
1 polymer ?
#
loop_
_entity_poly.entity_id
_entity_poly.type
_entity_poly.pdbx_seq_one_letter_code
_entity_poly.pdbx_strand_id
1 'polypeptide(L)'
;MRRRFLLVMLAVAMAGTGLTAPAPALADPVTPAPSSPAPSTAAPSTAAPSTAAPSSERHTISVGRPADRKAARERAAEARKARRTRSADVTTLDVDAGSVTPVGTGADGARALAGALVGDSSLVTASYVTTPPATGTNGLGTGIGGLSGTGALLTTGDATLAPQANQFNSDGRDSGGGKVRGDSAYDVTVLRVDLDVPAWAKCMTFEVKYFSEEFPEFVRSAYNDGFVAELDRSTWTTDESTILAPDNFAFDPSGNVISTNTSGLLAMTASASAGTTYDGATPLMKASTPITGGSHKLYLSIFDQHDAVYDSAALVRRLTYTQDEPAECGTGAKPVTKPVIFVPGIMGSKLRDASTEYWPGTLAKLLSISDSHLDNIMLNDDGETDAKGNDVYAPEVIMKILGIKSIYAGTVTHLQNAGYVLGDIENPQPGENLFLNPVDWRKSSDHNADQLLDRIESVRQATGADRVNIIAHSQGGLVTLAATRMQRSVGKINRISTIATPYLGAAKALGVMHYKTPCVIDLTAGRCLLNRNQAAKITKNFPGFLELLPSDNYHTVVEPPVNRVPGGPLTPDQVRNMLSDKNLALIDKARAWHRAADAWNPADSRVGLTRLVGTGVTTPVSFDEFPEAHCNEKKGWWDGCVNGTGVMINWSDLGDGTVPLGSARLTAGLRGNSVTEPAYSGIGHVELPNESQVVYDAVNAVQGEGPTTAALAAQRDDTVQAAAAGGLTGTEVEIRGPVNLLLTDAGGLRTGFTDPSTEVELEDIPGSTYAAGVGPYKRISAFLRQGRAAATITSTDFGYVYLRLRTYENGVITSTIPYEPILIGPNDHITFNGGGVTVPATRVSVTPCDAGCPAQNPLPTVTGSAADDETPPDTDVALGYDEYDGRKRVHIDASATDAGGSGVGRIEWAIVSSDPDDTPQYSTYGLPFYWMKPTGSTGTWTLHLRSIDKAGNIDGSYVKIPLNL
;
A
#
# COMPACT_ATOMS: atom_id res chain seq x y z
N MET A 1 -26.28 -35.39 8.39
CA MET A 1 -26.56 -34.59 9.61
C MET A 1 -25.59 -33.42 9.79
N ARG A 2 -24.25 -33.61 9.81
CA ARG A 2 -23.25 -32.54 10.12
C ARG A 2 -23.49 -31.15 9.48
N ARG A 3 -23.92 -31.06 8.21
CA ARG A 3 -24.29 -29.77 7.55
C ARG A 3 -25.33 -28.92 8.31
N ARG A 4 -26.26 -29.50 9.08
CA ARG A 4 -27.25 -28.72 9.87
C ARG A 4 -26.65 -28.16 11.17
N PHE A 5 -25.66 -28.82 11.77
CA PHE A 5 -25.07 -28.38 13.03
C PHE A 5 -24.20 -27.12 12.84
N LEU A 6 -23.50 -27.05 11.70
CA LEU A 6 -22.65 -25.89 11.37
C LEU A 6 -23.46 -24.61 11.09
N LEU A 7 -24.61 -24.72 10.41
CA LEU A 7 -25.53 -23.58 10.23
C LEU A 7 -26.09 -23.06 11.56
N VAL A 8 -26.37 -23.94 12.53
CA VAL A 8 -26.88 -23.53 13.85
C VAL A 8 -25.82 -22.79 14.66
N MET A 9 -24.57 -23.25 14.65
CA MET A 9 -23.47 -22.52 15.30
C MET A 9 -23.29 -21.11 14.73
N LEU A 10 -23.31 -20.97 13.39
CA LEU A 10 -23.18 -19.65 12.75
C LEU A 10 -24.37 -18.73 13.03
N ALA A 11 -25.59 -19.28 13.10
CA ALA A 11 -26.80 -18.52 13.43
C ALA A 11 -26.83 -18.05 14.90
N VAL A 12 -26.32 -18.84 15.84
CA VAL A 12 -26.24 -18.46 17.27
C VAL A 12 -25.30 -17.26 17.47
N ALA A 13 -24.21 -17.18 16.70
CA ALA A 13 -23.32 -16.02 16.72
C ALA A 13 -23.95 -14.72 16.16
N MET A 14 -25.03 -14.82 15.38
CA MET A 14 -25.70 -13.67 14.74
C MET A 14 -26.93 -13.14 15.50
N ALA A 15 -27.33 -13.76 16.61
CA ALA A 15 -28.49 -13.36 17.42
C ALA A 15 -28.17 -12.28 18.49
N GLY A 16 -27.07 -11.54 18.34
CA GLY A 16 -26.44 -10.74 19.40
C GLY A 16 -27.05 -9.36 19.71
N THR A 17 -27.94 -8.81 18.89
CA THR A 17 -28.55 -7.48 19.10
C THR A 17 -30.03 -7.48 18.73
N GLY A 18 -30.92 -7.48 19.73
CA GLY A 18 -32.36 -7.52 19.53
C GLY A 18 -33.05 -6.14 19.62
N LEU A 19 -33.61 -5.67 18.50
CA LEU A 19 -34.67 -4.66 18.46
C LEU A 19 -35.68 -5.06 17.36
N THR A 20 -36.98 -4.88 17.60
CA THR A 20 -38.05 -5.54 16.84
C THR A 20 -39.18 -4.61 16.42
N ALA A 21 -39.53 -4.56 15.13
CA ALA A 21 -40.86 -4.21 14.59
C ALA A 21 -40.91 -4.51 13.07
N PRO A 22 -42.07 -4.43 12.36
CA PRO A 22 -42.49 -5.53 11.49
C PRO A 22 -42.71 -5.20 10.00
N ALA A 23 -42.89 -6.24 9.18
CA ALA A 23 -43.16 -6.15 7.74
C ALA A 23 -44.60 -6.58 7.36
N PRO A 24 -45.18 -5.91 6.36
CA PRO A 24 -46.04 -6.53 5.33
C PRO A 24 -45.65 -6.04 3.90
N ALA A 25 -46.02 -6.66 2.77
CA ALA A 25 -46.55 -7.99 2.46
C ALA A 25 -46.31 -8.30 0.94
N LEU A 26 -46.67 -9.51 0.48
CA LEU A 26 -46.42 -10.01 -0.89
C LEU A 26 -47.46 -9.55 -1.93
N ALA A 27 -47.03 -9.35 -3.18
CA ALA A 27 -47.87 -9.48 -4.39
C ALA A 27 -47.03 -9.76 -5.67
N ASP A 28 -47.58 -10.62 -6.54
CA ASP A 28 -47.12 -11.11 -7.85
C ASP A 28 -48.42 -11.54 -8.61
N PRO A 29 -48.48 -12.02 -9.88
CA PRO A 29 -47.51 -12.09 -11.00
C PRO A 29 -48.13 -11.73 -12.41
N VAL A 30 -47.50 -12.21 -13.52
CA VAL A 30 -48.07 -12.60 -14.87
C VAL A 30 -47.64 -11.81 -16.15
N THR A 31 -46.70 -12.43 -16.91
CA THR A 31 -46.50 -12.71 -18.39
C THR A 31 -47.35 -12.05 -19.52
N PRO A 32 -47.09 -12.24 -20.87
CA PRO A 32 -45.98 -12.88 -21.64
C PRO A 32 -45.41 -12.07 -22.87
N ALA A 33 -44.53 -12.69 -23.70
CA ALA A 33 -43.88 -12.18 -24.94
C ALA A 33 -44.70 -12.39 -26.26
N PRO A 34 -44.25 -11.98 -27.49
CA PRO A 34 -43.32 -12.82 -28.31
C PRO A 34 -42.43 -12.20 -29.46
N SER A 35 -41.41 -12.97 -29.89
CA SER A 35 -40.86 -13.21 -31.27
C SER A 35 -40.24 -12.12 -32.22
N SER A 36 -38.93 -12.28 -32.51
CA SER A 36 -38.21 -12.59 -33.80
C SER A 36 -38.82 -12.28 -35.20
N PRO A 37 -38.05 -12.16 -36.34
CA PRO A 37 -36.74 -12.78 -36.64
C PRO A 37 -35.71 -11.97 -37.50
N ALA A 38 -34.62 -12.62 -37.94
CA ALA A 38 -33.61 -12.14 -38.90
C ALA A 38 -33.44 -13.05 -40.13
N PRO A 39 -32.85 -12.55 -41.25
CA PRO A 39 -31.74 -13.25 -41.94
C PRO A 39 -30.73 -12.26 -42.61
N SER A 40 -29.74 -12.64 -43.44
CA SER A 40 -28.62 -13.62 -43.38
C SER A 40 -27.79 -13.51 -44.70
N THR A 41 -26.56 -14.06 -44.78
CA THR A 41 -25.70 -14.20 -46.01
C THR A 41 -25.16 -12.90 -46.65
N ALA A 42 -24.01 -12.83 -47.36
CA ALA A 42 -22.86 -13.74 -47.55
C ALA A 42 -21.61 -12.96 -48.08
N ALA A 43 -20.42 -13.60 -48.11
CA ALA A 43 -19.18 -13.09 -48.73
C ALA A 43 -18.93 -13.66 -50.15
N PRO A 44 -17.92 -13.17 -50.89
CA PRO A 44 -16.75 -14.03 -51.16
C PRO A 44 -15.39 -13.30 -51.21
N SER A 45 -14.33 -14.01 -51.62
CA SER A 45 -12.89 -13.73 -51.42
C SER A 45 -12.10 -13.24 -52.65
N THR A 46 -10.87 -12.72 -52.41
CA THR A 46 -9.59 -12.85 -53.19
C THR A 46 -8.64 -11.68 -52.83
N ALA A 47 -7.30 -11.71 -52.94
CA ALA A 47 -6.28 -12.77 -52.98
C ALA A 47 -4.88 -12.16 -52.62
N ALA A 48 -3.89 -12.99 -52.29
CA ALA A 48 -2.47 -12.60 -52.09
C ALA A 48 -1.61 -13.01 -53.31
N PRO A 49 -0.32 -12.61 -53.47
CA PRO A 49 0.82 -13.00 -52.61
C PRO A 49 1.79 -11.80 -52.38
N SER A 50 3.15 -11.82 -52.24
CA SER A 50 4.23 -12.84 -52.26
C SER A 50 5.55 -12.28 -51.69
N THR A 51 6.36 -13.12 -51.00
CA THR A 51 7.86 -13.08 -50.90
C THR A 51 8.58 -11.85 -50.29
N ALA A 52 9.79 -11.93 -49.70
CA ALA A 52 10.61 -13.05 -49.18
C ALA A 52 11.73 -12.47 -48.24
N ALA A 53 12.47 -13.34 -47.55
CA ALA A 53 13.63 -12.98 -46.71
C ALA A 53 14.97 -13.44 -47.33
N PRO A 54 16.06 -12.72 -47.03
CA PRO A 54 17.35 -13.35 -46.65
C PRO A 54 18.04 -12.55 -45.50
N SER A 55 19.14 -12.96 -44.85
CA SER A 55 19.75 -14.27 -44.55
C SER A 55 20.87 -14.00 -43.50
N SER A 56 21.36 -15.02 -42.79
CA SER A 56 22.43 -14.87 -41.79
C SER A 56 23.83 -14.75 -42.38
N GLU A 57 24.75 -14.06 -41.68
CA GLU A 57 26.19 -14.31 -41.80
C GLU A 57 26.92 -14.15 -40.45
N ARG A 58 28.05 -14.84 -40.27
CA ARG A 58 28.90 -14.79 -39.06
C ARG A 58 30.32 -14.39 -39.45
N HIS A 59 30.98 -13.55 -38.65
CA HIS A 59 32.44 -13.50 -38.59
C HIS A 59 32.94 -13.20 -37.16
N THR A 60 34.24 -13.45 -36.93
CA THR A 60 34.81 -13.73 -35.61
C THR A 60 36.07 -12.92 -35.28
N ILE A 61 36.18 -12.52 -34.01
CA ILE A 61 37.42 -12.35 -33.21
C ILE A 61 38.48 -11.36 -33.72
N SER A 62 38.73 -10.29 -32.94
CA SER A 62 40.08 -9.93 -32.46
C SER A 62 40.03 -8.90 -31.32
N VAL A 63 41.13 -8.71 -30.57
CA VAL A 63 41.22 -7.91 -29.34
C VAL A 63 42.18 -6.71 -29.53
N GLY A 64 41.83 -5.55 -28.96
CA GLY A 64 42.68 -4.34 -28.98
C GLY A 64 42.64 -3.54 -27.66
N ARG A 65 43.79 -3.00 -27.25
CA ARG A 65 44.05 -2.17 -26.05
C ARG A 65 44.95 -0.98 -26.47
N PRO A 66 45.08 0.13 -25.70
CA PRO A 66 44.06 0.86 -24.95
C PRO A 66 44.25 2.40 -25.04
N ALA A 67 43.38 3.15 -25.74
CA ALA A 67 43.60 4.59 -25.99
C ALA A 67 42.89 5.58 -25.02
N ASP A 68 41.74 5.21 -24.45
CA ASP A 68 40.73 6.17 -23.97
C ASP A 68 41.02 6.89 -22.64
N ARG A 69 42.13 6.58 -21.95
CA ARG A 69 42.46 7.17 -20.64
C ARG A 69 42.76 8.68 -20.67
N LYS A 70 43.02 9.28 -21.84
CA LYS A 70 43.15 10.74 -22.00
C LYS A 70 41.79 11.42 -22.17
N ALA A 71 40.99 10.96 -23.14
CA ALA A 71 39.66 11.50 -23.41
C ALA A 71 38.72 11.43 -22.19
N ALA A 72 38.78 10.33 -21.42
CA ALA A 72 38.04 10.20 -20.17
C ALA A 72 38.44 11.23 -19.10
N ARG A 73 39.73 11.61 -19.02
CA ARG A 73 40.23 12.63 -18.07
C ARG A 73 39.85 14.04 -18.51
N GLU A 74 39.88 14.33 -19.80
CA GLU A 74 39.50 15.64 -20.35
C GLU A 74 37.99 15.88 -20.18
N ARG A 75 37.13 14.88 -20.50
CA ARG A 75 35.69 14.94 -20.20
C ARG A 75 35.39 15.07 -18.70
N ALA A 76 36.14 14.40 -17.83
CA ALA A 76 35.99 14.55 -16.38
C ALA A 76 36.42 15.94 -15.85
N ALA A 77 37.35 16.61 -16.52
CA ALA A 77 37.75 17.98 -16.21
C ALA A 77 36.68 19.00 -16.62
N GLU A 78 36.09 18.85 -17.81
CA GLU A 78 34.95 19.68 -18.25
C GLU A 78 33.72 19.47 -17.35
N ALA A 79 33.38 18.23 -17.02
CA ALA A 79 32.29 17.92 -16.09
C ALA A 79 32.51 18.57 -14.71
N ARG A 80 33.75 18.60 -14.19
CA ARG A 80 34.09 19.32 -12.96
C ARG A 80 34.03 20.84 -13.09
N LYS A 81 34.32 21.40 -14.27
CA LYS A 81 34.19 22.84 -14.55
C LYS A 81 32.71 23.25 -14.60
N ALA A 82 31.89 22.51 -15.35
CA ALA A 82 30.44 22.69 -15.41
C ALA A 82 29.75 22.53 -14.04
N ARG A 83 30.22 21.60 -13.20
CA ARG A 83 29.72 21.43 -11.83
C ARG A 83 30.11 22.56 -10.87
N ARG A 84 31.14 23.36 -11.18
CA ARG A 84 31.48 24.58 -10.40
C ARG A 84 30.71 25.82 -10.83
N THR A 85 30.22 25.89 -12.07
CA THR A 85 29.36 26.98 -12.58
C THR A 85 27.85 26.69 -12.45
N ARG A 86 27.48 25.72 -11.60
CA ARG A 86 26.09 25.43 -11.17
C ARG A 86 25.96 25.39 -9.63
N SER A 87 26.81 26.15 -8.94
CA SER A 87 26.82 26.26 -7.46
C SER A 87 26.34 27.62 -6.96
N ALA A 88 25.80 28.44 -7.85
CA ALA A 88 25.18 29.73 -7.59
C ALA A 88 24.03 29.87 -8.59
N ASP A 89 22.95 29.14 -8.29
CA ASP A 89 21.56 29.36 -8.70
C ASP A 89 20.75 28.19 -8.13
N VAL A 90 20.43 28.31 -6.83
CA VAL A 90 19.25 27.62 -6.31
C VAL A 90 18.07 28.45 -6.80
N THR A 91 17.63 28.19 -8.03
CA THR A 91 16.28 28.57 -8.43
C THR A 91 15.34 27.76 -7.56
N THR A 92 14.86 28.40 -6.50
CA THR A 92 13.56 28.07 -5.92
C THR A 92 12.57 27.87 -7.06
N LEU A 93 11.68 26.89 -6.93
CA LEU A 93 10.48 26.92 -7.75
C LEU A 93 9.72 28.17 -7.31
N ASP A 94 9.66 29.17 -8.18
CA ASP A 94 8.76 30.30 -8.02
C ASP A 94 7.33 29.75 -8.11
N VAL A 95 6.80 29.39 -6.94
CA VAL A 95 5.42 29.77 -6.61
C VAL A 95 5.32 31.26 -6.91
N ASP A 96 4.46 31.65 -7.86
CA ASP A 96 4.26 33.04 -8.28
C ASP A 96 4.19 33.93 -7.03
N ALA A 97 5.24 34.72 -6.81
CA ALA A 97 5.42 35.41 -5.54
C ALA A 97 4.21 36.32 -5.28
N GLY A 98 3.63 36.19 -4.09
CA GLY A 98 2.47 36.97 -3.70
C GLY A 98 2.72 38.45 -3.97
N SER A 99 1.76 39.12 -4.58
CA SER A 99 1.89 40.54 -4.92
C SER A 99 0.59 41.27 -4.65
N VAL A 100 0.72 42.44 -4.03
CA VAL A 100 -0.40 43.34 -3.76
C VAL A 100 -0.08 44.68 -4.39
N THR A 101 -1.04 45.22 -5.15
CA THR A 101 -1.02 46.64 -5.55
C THR A 101 -1.98 47.40 -4.65
N PRO A 102 -1.51 48.18 -3.67
CA PRO A 102 -2.39 48.92 -2.77
C PRO A 102 -3.26 49.92 -3.52
N VAL A 103 -4.50 50.11 -3.04
CA VAL A 103 -5.45 51.07 -3.60
C VAL A 103 -5.74 52.21 -2.62
N GLY A 104 -6.16 53.35 -3.15
CA GLY A 104 -6.56 54.50 -2.32
C GLY A 104 -7.95 54.33 -1.70
N THR A 105 -8.17 54.97 -0.56
CA THR A 105 -9.45 55.03 0.18
C THR A 105 -10.57 55.82 -0.52
N GLY A 106 -10.38 56.18 -1.80
CA GLY A 106 -11.33 56.92 -2.62
C GLY A 106 -12.11 56.06 -3.61
N ALA A 107 -13.05 56.67 -4.33
CA ALA A 107 -13.95 55.97 -5.27
C ALA A 107 -13.24 55.29 -6.47
N ASP A 108 -11.99 55.67 -6.79
CA ASP A 108 -11.20 54.98 -7.81
C ASP A 108 -10.62 53.66 -7.29
N GLY A 109 -10.17 53.61 -6.02
CA GLY A 109 -9.69 52.39 -5.38
C GLY A 109 -10.82 51.38 -5.12
N ALA A 110 -11.98 51.86 -4.66
CA ALA A 110 -13.17 51.04 -4.55
C ALA A 110 -13.59 50.40 -5.89
N ARG A 111 -13.49 51.14 -7.00
CA ARG A 111 -13.76 50.61 -8.36
C ARG A 111 -12.69 49.63 -8.84
N ALA A 112 -11.42 49.82 -8.48
CA ALA A 112 -10.36 48.86 -8.77
C ALA A 112 -10.63 47.51 -8.07
N LEU A 113 -10.98 47.53 -6.78
CA LEU A 113 -11.37 46.32 -6.03
C LEU A 113 -12.59 45.64 -6.68
N ALA A 114 -13.65 46.41 -6.97
CA ALA A 114 -14.85 45.88 -7.62
C ALA A 114 -14.55 45.24 -8.99
N GLY A 115 -13.67 45.84 -9.79
CA GLY A 115 -13.21 45.27 -11.06
C GLY A 115 -12.53 43.90 -10.91
N ALA A 116 -11.78 43.68 -9.84
CA ALA A 116 -11.17 42.38 -9.53
C ALA A 116 -12.18 41.33 -9.03
N LEU A 117 -13.38 41.74 -8.62
CA LEU A 117 -14.47 40.82 -8.26
C LEU A 117 -15.19 40.29 -9.51
N VAL A 118 -15.70 41.19 -10.36
CA VAL A 118 -16.52 40.82 -11.54
C VAL A 118 -15.73 40.58 -12.83
N GLY A 119 -14.43 40.89 -12.86
CA GLY A 119 -13.56 40.71 -14.02
C GLY A 119 -13.64 41.81 -15.08
N ASP A 120 -14.75 42.57 -15.14
CA ASP A 120 -14.88 43.78 -15.96
C ASP A 120 -15.18 45.01 -15.10
N SER A 121 -14.17 45.86 -14.91
CA SER A 121 -14.27 47.11 -14.15
C SER A 121 -15.15 48.19 -14.79
N SER A 122 -15.59 48.02 -16.05
CA SER A 122 -16.45 48.98 -16.73
C SER A 122 -17.94 48.81 -16.42
N LEU A 123 -18.33 47.67 -15.83
CA LEU A 123 -19.72 47.28 -15.59
C LEU A 123 -20.21 47.48 -14.14
N VAL A 124 -19.36 47.99 -13.24
CA VAL A 124 -19.68 48.17 -11.81
C VAL A 124 -19.27 49.55 -11.29
N THR A 125 -20.10 50.14 -10.43
CA THR A 125 -19.70 51.27 -9.58
C THR A 125 -19.47 50.81 -8.15
N ALA A 126 -18.57 51.47 -7.43
CA ALA A 126 -18.23 51.09 -6.07
C ALA A 126 -17.75 52.27 -5.24
N SER A 127 -17.91 52.16 -3.92
CA SER A 127 -17.52 53.17 -2.94
C SER A 127 -17.34 52.53 -1.57
N TYR A 128 -16.35 52.96 -0.79
CA TYR A 128 -16.29 52.65 0.64
C TYR A 128 -17.47 53.31 1.38
N VAL A 129 -18.12 52.56 2.27
CA VAL A 129 -19.08 53.08 3.26
C VAL A 129 -18.33 53.54 4.51
N THR A 130 -17.26 52.80 4.87
CA THR A 130 -16.21 53.19 5.81
C THR A 130 -14.90 52.53 5.38
N THR A 131 -13.79 53.12 5.79
CA THR A 131 -12.42 52.59 5.63
C THR A 131 -11.53 53.35 6.63
N PRO A 132 -10.44 52.74 7.15
CA PRO A 132 -9.55 53.40 8.09
C PRO A 132 -8.90 54.70 7.58
N PRO A 133 -8.39 55.56 8.49
CA PRO A 133 -7.60 56.74 8.12
C PRO A 133 -6.30 56.43 7.36
N ALA A 134 -5.66 55.28 7.62
CA ALA A 134 -4.41 54.93 6.97
C ALA A 134 -4.57 54.58 5.48
N THR A 135 -3.51 54.81 4.71
CA THR A 135 -3.44 54.45 3.29
C THR A 135 -2.86 53.06 3.10
N GLY A 136 -3.30 52.35 2.06
CA GLY A 136 -2.78 51.02 1.71
C GLY A 136 -3.43 49.86 2.45
N THR A 137 -4.47 50.11 3.25
CA THR A 137 -5.29 49.11 3.98
C THR A 137 -6.16 48.22 3.08
N ASN A 138 -6.03 48.36 1.76
CA ASN A 138 -6.76 47.59 0.76
C ASN A 138 -5.90 47.50 -0.50
N GLY A 139 -6.05 46.44 -1.31
CA GLY A 139 -5.26 46.27 -2.53
C GLY A 139 -5.78 45.23 -3.53
N LEU A 140 -5.15 45.18 -4.69
CA LEU A 140 -5.33 44.12 -5.68
C LEU A 140 -4.32 43.00 -5.38
N GLY A 141 -4.78 41.91 -4.76
CA GLY A 141 -3.94 40.78 -4.37
C GLY A 141 -3.89 39.70 -5.44
N THR A 142 -2.70 39.21 -5.76
CA THR A 142 -2.45 38.10 -6.71
C THR A 142 -1.48 37.10 -6.06
N GLY A 143 -1.74 35.80 -6.17
CA GLY A 143 -0.89 34.74 -5.59
C GLY A 143 -1.07 34.50 -4.08
N ILE A 144 -1.70 35.44 -3.36
CA ILE A 144 -1.86 35.44 -1.89
C ILE A 144 -2.44 34.11 -1.38
N GLY A 145 -1.78 33.49 -0.40
CA GLY A 145 -2.23 32.23 0.21
C GLY A 145 -2.38 31.08 -0.79
N GLY A 146 -1.55 31.05 -1.84
CA GLY A 146 -1.53 30.03 -2.90
C GLY A 146 -2.62 30.19 -3.96
N LEU A 147 -3.33 31.33 -4.01
CA LEU A 147 -4.48 31.54 -4.89
C LEU A 147 -4.09 32.14 -6.24
N SER A 148 -4.42 31.43 -7.33
CA SER A 148 -4.08 31.84 -8.70
C SER A 148 -4.99 32.94 -9.26
N GLY A 149 -4.38 34.00 -9.79
CA GLY A 149 -5.08 35.18 -10.34
C GLY A 149 -5.40 36.25 -9.29
N THR A 150 -5.87 37.41 -9.76
CA THR A 150 -6.09 38.61 -8.94
C THR A 150 -7.46 38.60 -8.26
N GLY A 151 -7.55 39.19 -7.07
CA GLY A 151 -8.78 39.48 -6.33
C GLY A 151 -8.70 40.81 -5.58
N ALA A 152 -9.82 41.22 -5.00
CA ALA A 152 -9.89 42.32 -4.05
C ALA A 152 -9.38 41.82 -2.69
N LEU A 153 -8.27 42.37 -2.22
CA LEU A 153 -7.75 42.15 -0.87
C LEU A 153 -8.24 43.29 0.02
N LEU A 154 -9.10 42.96 0.98
CA LEU A 154 -9.47 43.85 2.08
C LEU A 154 -8.63 43.46 3.30
N THR A 155 -8.01 44.42 3.98
CA THR A 155 -7.32 44.21 5.26
C THR A 155 -7.78 45.24 6.28
N THR A 156 -7.40 45.03 7.54
CA THR A 156 -7.52 46.02 8.62
C THR A 156 -6.21 46.79 8.81
N GLY A 157 -5.05 46.13 8.78
CA GLY A 157 -3.75 46.81 8.72
C GLY A 157 -3.18 47.01 7.31
N ASP A 158 -1.90 46.71 7.08
CA ASP A 158 -1.21 47.05 5.81
C ASP A 158 -1.29 45.92 4.77
N ALA A 159 -1.99 46.15 3.66
CA ALA A 159 -2.17 45.14 2.62
C ALA A 159 -0.86 44.73 1.92
N THR A 160 0.25 45.44 2.10
CA THR A 160 1.58 45.02 1.57
C THR A 160 2.27 43.94 2.42
N LEU A 161 1.77 43.64 3.62
CA LEU A 161 2.27 42.54 4.46
C LEU A 161 1.69 41.18 4.05
N ALA A 162 0.44 41.13 3.62
CA ALA A 162 -0.26 39.91 3.21
C ALA A 162 0.51 38.91 2.28
N PRO A 163 1.34 39.32 1.30
CA PRO A 163 2.13 38.39 0.48
C PRO A 163 3.48 37.96 1.08
N GLN A 164 3.90 38.55 2.21
CA GLN A 164 5.22 38.30 2.80
C GLN A 164 5.24 36.95 3.52
N ALA A 165 6.41 36.46 3.88
CA ALA A 165 6.52 35.25 4.69
C ALA A 165 6.48 35.64 6.18
N ASN A 166 5.49 35.10 6.90
CA ASN A 166 5.40 35.14 8.37
C ASN A 166 6.79 34.91 8.99
N GLN A 167 7.26 35.91 9.74
CA GLN A 167 8.55 35.91 10.44
C GLN A 167 8.44 36.41 11.88
N PHE A 168 7.32 37.05 12.23
CA PHE A 168 7.02 37.57 13.55
C PHE A 168 5.55 37.27 13.90
N ASN A 169 5.28 36.92 15.16
CA ASN A 169 3.95 36.58 15.70
C ASN A 169 2.98 37.79 15.82
N SER A 170 3.15 38.82 15.00
CA SER A 170 2.43 40.10 15.07
C SER A 170 2.80 41.01 13.89
N ASP A 171 2.90 40.47 12.67
CA ASP A 171 3.25 41.22 11.47
C ASP A 171 2.05 42.05 10.98
N GLY A 172 1.84 43.22 11.61
CA GLY A 172 0.69 44.10 11.33
C GLY A 172 0.92 45.60 11.52
N ARG A 173 -0.14 46.39 11.30
CA ARG A 173 -0.09 47.87 11.36
C ARG A 173 -1.46 48.54 11.54
N ASP A 174 -1.82 48.83 12.81
CA ASP A 174 -2.84 49.80 13.26
C ASP A 174 -3.08 50.90 12.21
N SER A 175 -4.26 50.87 11.59
CA SER A 175 -4.66 51.80 10.53
C SER A 175 -5.39 53.04 11.08
N GLY A 176 -5.50 53.18 12.40
CA GLY A 176 -6.02 54.35 13.11
C GLY A 176 -7.54 54.44 13.19
N GLY A 177 -8.27 53.40 12.79
CA GLY A 177 -9.72 53.33 12.74
C GLY A 177 -10.34 52.96 14.07
N GLY A 178 -10.78 53.97 14.83
CA GLY A 178 -11.59 53.76 16.04
C GLY A 178 -12.95 53.12 15.74
N LYS A 179 -13.67 52.73 16.80
CA LYS A 179 -14.93 51.98 16.76
C LYS A 179 -16.00 52.57 15.82
N VAL A 180 -16.28 51.93 14.67
CA VAL A 180 -17.25 52.43 13.65
C VAL A 180 -18.57 51.63 13.59
N ARG A 181 -18.59 50.39 14.11
CA ARG A 181 -19.73 49.46 13.99
C ARG A 181 -19.98 48.72 15.30
N GLY A 182 -20.84 49.28 16.15
CA GLY A 182 -21.09 48.76 17.48
C GLY A 182 -20.10 49.31 18.50
N ASP A 183 -19.83 48.54 19.54
CA ASP A 183 -18.97 48.96 20.65
C ASP A 183 -17.54 48.40 20.59
N SER A 184 -17.17 47.62 19.57
CA SER A 184 -15.87 46.94 19.53
C SER A 184 -15.21 46.70 18.16
N ALA A 185 -15.87 47.01 17.04
CA ALA A 185 -15.28 46.86 15.70
C ALA A 185 -14.35 48.04 15.32
N TYR A 186 -13.05 47.79 15.26
CA TYR A 186 -11.99 48.71 14.82
C TYR A 186 -11.58 48.46 13.35
N ASP A 187 -10.78 49.38 12.82
CA ASP A 187 -10.19 49.39 11.47
C ASP A 187 -11.12 48.95 10.33
N VAL A 188 -12.39 49.31 10.51
CA VAL A 188 -13.52 48.84 9.70
C VAL A 188 -13.44 49.35 8.25
N THR A 189 -13.16 48.43 7.33
CA THR A 189 -13.42 48.62 5.89
C THR A 189 -14.77 48.01 5.53
N VAL A 190 -15.64 48.78 4.86
CA VAL A 190 -16.85 48.28 4.20
C VAL A 190 -16.87 48.78 2.76
N LEU A 191 -16.60 47.89 1.81
CA LEU A 191 -16.69 48.14 0.38
C LEU A 191 -18.12 47.88 -0.12
N ARG A 192 -18.80 48.91 -0.64
CA ARG A 192 -20.04 48.73 -1.41
C ARG A 192 -19.72 48.61 -2.89
N VAL A 193 -20.26 47.56 -3.53
CA VAL A 193 -20.29 47.37 -4.97
C VAL A 193 -21.74 47.44 -5.42
N ASP A 194 -22.05 48.37 -6.33
CA ASP A 194 -23.34 48.42 -7.02
C ASP A 194 -23.31 47.43 -8.19
N LEU A 195 -24.30 46.54 -8.25
CA LEU A 195 -24.40 45.45 -9.21
C LEU A 195 -25.58 45.71 -10.16
N ASP A 196 -25.39 45.41 -11.44
CA ASP A 196 -26.48 45.24 -12.42
C ASP A 196 -26.60 43.74 -12.73
N VAL A 197 -27.56 43.09 -12.08
CA VAL A 197 -27.69 41.63 -12.07
C VAL A 197 -28.50 41.18 -13.30
N PRO A 198 -27.99 40.25 -14.14
CA PRO A 198 -28.69 39.83 -15.35
C PRO A 198 -30.09 39.27 -15.09
N ALA A 199 -31.05 39.55 -15.98
CA ALA A 199 -32.45 39.13 -15.86
C ALA A 199 -32.69 37.60 -15.80
N TRP A 200 -31.66 36.80 -16.09
CA TRP A 200 -31.69 35.33 -15.98
C TRP A 200 -31.10 34.79 -14.68
N ALA A 201 -30.39 35.61 -13.90
CA ALA A 201 -29.70 35.17 -12.70
C ALA A 201 -30.68 34.89 -11.55
N LYS A 202 -30.42 33.80 -10.83
CA LYS A 202 -31.17 33.37 -9.63
C LYS A 202 -30.30 33.20 -8.39
N CYS A 203 -29.00 33.03 -8.61
CA CYS A 203 -27.99 32.89 -7.57
C CYS A 203 -26.80 33.80 -7.88
N MET A 204 -26.27 34.47 -6.86
CA MET A 204 -25.00 35.17 -6.90
C MET A 204 -24.00 34.41 -6.02
N THR A 205 -22.78 34.24 -6.52
CA THR A 205 -21.72 33.58 -5.76
C THR A 205 -20.37 34.28 -5.94
N PHE A 206 -19.51 34.25 -4.93
CA PHE A 206 -18.12 34.68 -5.04
C PHE A 206 -17.18 33.74 -4.27
N GLU A 207 -15.90 33.75 -4.60
CA GLU A 207 -14.86 33.06 -3.83
C GLU A 207 -14.22 34.02 -2.80
N VAL A 208 -13.97 33.54 -1.58
CA VAL A 208 -13.26 34.27 -0.52
C VAL A 208 -12.32 33.34 0.26
N LYS A 209 -11.18 33.87 0.71
CA LYS A 209 -10.35 33.25 1.73
C LYS A 209 -10.03 34.28 2.81
N TYR A 210 -10.24 33.90 4.07
CA TYR A 210 -10.04 34.76 5.24
C TYR A 210 -8.74 34.37 5.96
N PHE A 211 -8.04 35.35 6.52
CA PHE A 211 -6.73 35.22 7.17
C PHE A 211 -6.70 36.12 8.42
N SER A 212 -5.92 35.74 9.45
CA SER A 212 -5.75 36.53 10.67
C SER A 212 -4.45 36.16 11.40
N GLU A 213 -3.84 37.16 12.06
CA GLU A 213 -2.80 37.00 13.08
C GLU A 213 -3.35 36.56 14.45
N GLU A 214 -4.68 36.57 14.66
CA GLU A 214 -5.29 36.16 15.94
C GLU A 214 -5.28 34.63 16.18
N PHE A 215 -5.03 33.84 15.14
CA PHE A 215 -5.04 32.39 15.19
C PHE A 215 -3.63 31.84 15.38
N PRO A 216 -3.40 30.82 16.24
CA PRO A 216 -4.36 30.12 17.10
C PRO A 216 -4.60 30.76 18.48
N GLU A 217 -3.78 31.71 18.92
CA GLU A 217 -3.70 32.22 20.30
C GLU A 217 -5.03 32.74 20.88
N PHE A 218 -5.83 33.42 20.06
CA PHE A 218 -7.04 34.14 20.50
C PHE A 218 -8.34 33.45 20.08
N VAL A 219 -8.26 32.22 19.54
CA VAL A 219 -9.43 31.40 19.20
C VAL A 219 -10.28 31.14 20.46
N ARG A 220 -11.56 31.53 20.39
CA ARG A 220 -12.58 31.55 21.44
C ARG A 220 -12.29 32.51 22.61
N SER A 221 -11.58 33.60 22.33
CA SER A 221 -11.33 34.69 23.27
C SER A 221 -12.36 35.85 23.14
N ALA A 222 -12.01 37.03 23.64
CA ALA A 222 -12.78 38.26 23.43
C ALA A 222 -12.45 38.95 22.09
N TYR A 223 -11.30 38.63 21.50
CA TYR A 223 -10.86 39.06 20.18
C TYR A 223 -11.34 38.01 19.15
N ASN A 224 -11.82 38.49 17.99
CA ASN A 224 -12.70 37.75 17.08
C ASN A 224 -12.90 38.52 15.76
N ASP A 225 -11.82 38.87 15.08
CA ASP A 225 -11.86 39.61 13.82
C ASP A 225 -12.76 38.93 12.79
N GLY A 226 -13.49 39.73 12.00
CA GLY A 226 -14.62 39.22 11.21
C GLY A 226 -14.67 39.69 9.76
N PHE A 227 -15.09 38.77 8.87
CA PHE A 227 -15.51 39.06 7.51
C PHE A 227 -17.03 38.86 7.33
N VAL A 228 -17.71 39.88 6.82
CA VAL A 228 -19.17 39.91 6.65
C VAL A 228 -19.54 40.33 5.22
N ALA A 229 -20.47 39.62 4.60
CA ALA A 229 -20.98 39.92 3.25
C ALA A 229 -22.52 40.03 3.25
N GLU A 230 -23.05 41.20 2.92
CA GLU A 230 -24.48 41.53 2.99
C GLU A 230 -25.01 42.01 1.63
N LEU A 231 -26.32 41.82 1.39
CA LEU A 231 -26.98 42.20 0.14
C LEU A 231 -28.05 43.29 0.36
N ASP A 232 -28.04 44.31 -0.51
CA ASP A 232 -28.86 45.51 -0.61
C ASP A 232 -28.82 46.48 0.58
N ARG A 233 -28.66 45.95 1.80
CA ARG A 233 -28.39 46.67 3.03
C ARG A 233 -27.03 46.28 3.60
N SER A 234 -26.53 47.10 4.53
CA SER A 234 -25.53 46.67 5.49
C SER A 234 -26.03 47.00 6.89
N THR A 235 -26.15 45.99 7.75
CA THR A 235 -26.80 46.07 9.06
C THR A 235 -25.98 45.45 10.20
N TRP A 236 -24.82 44.86 9.93
CA TRP A 236 -23.97 44.29 10.97
C TRP A 236 -23.46 45.31 11.99
N THR A 237 -23.24 44.82 13.22
CA THR A 237 -22.67 45.54 14.37
C THR A 237 -21.98 44.55 15.30
N THR A 238 -21.06 45.01 16.16
CA THR A 238 -20.58 44.20 17.30
C THR A 238 -21.26 44.59 18.61
N ASP A 239 -21.21 43.67 19.57
CA ASP A 239 -21.58 43.83 20.99
C ASP A 239 -20.61 42.98 21.83
N GLU A 240 -19.68 43.62 22.55
CA GLU A 240 -18.49 43.01 23.16
C GLU A 240 -17.70 42.14 22.14
N SER A 241 -17.65 40.81 22.33
CA SER A 241 -17.01 39.84 21.41
C SER A 241 -17.99 39.17 20.43
N THR A 242 -19.26 39.58 20.42
CA THR A 242 -20.28 39.04 19.52
C THR A 242 -20.34 39.84 18.22
N ILE A 243 -20.45 39.17 17.08
CA ILE A 243 -20.79 39.79 15.78
C ILE A 243 -22.26 39.55 15.49
N LEU A 244 -23.04 40.62 15.36
CA LEU A 244 -24.47 40.57 15.03
C LEU A 244 -24.66 41.04 13.58
N ALA A 245 -24.73 40.09 12.64
CA ALA A 245 -24.81 40.37 11.20
C ALA A 245 -26.07 39.72 10.56
N PRO A 246 -27.27 40.31 10.72
CA PRO A 246 -28.53 39.65 10.37
C PRO A 246 -28.85 39.61 8.86
N ASP A 247 -28.23 40.48 8.05
CA ASP A 247 -28.33 40.45 6.57
C ASP A 247 -27.12 39.74 5.90
N ASN A 248 -26.25 39.10 6.68
CA ASN A 248 -25.09 38.37 6.16
C ASN A 248 -25.52 37.13 5.36
N PHE A 249 -24.75 36.77 4.34
CA PHE A 249 -24.87 35.51 3.62
C PHE A 249 -23.58 34.68 3.57
N ALA A 250 -22.44 35.25 3.98
CA ALA A 250 -21.20 34.50 4.20
C ALA A 250 -21.18 33.94 5.64
N PHE A 251 -21.99 32.92 5.89
CA PHE A 251 -21.99 32.17 7.16
C PHE A 251 -21.25 30.84 7.02
N ASP A 252 -20.68 30.32 8.11
CA ASP A 252 -20.21 28.93 8.20
C ASP A 252 -21.40 27.93 8.15
N PRO A 253 -21.15 26.62 7.95
CA PRO A 253 -22.22 25.61 7.89
C PRO A 253 -23.06 25.44 9.16
N SER A 254 -22.68 26.11 10.26
CA SER A 254 -23.43 26.16 11.53
C SER A 254 -24.22 27.47 11.71
N GLY A 255 -24.07 28.43 10.80
CA GLY A 255 -24.71 29.74 10.85
C GLY A 255 -23.87 30.85 11.52
N ASN A 256 -22.60 30.62 11.82
CA ASN A 256 -21.73 31.63 12.42
C ASN A 256 -21.12 32.56 11.35
N VAL A 257 -20.78 33.79 11.71
CA VAL A 257 -20.00 34.69 10.83
C VAL A 257 -18.60 34.09 10.59
N ILE A 258 -18.03 34.33 9.40
CA ILE A 258 -16.62 34.01 9.15
C ILE A 258 -15.75 34.95 9.98
N SER A 259 -15.08 34.40 10.98
CA SER A 259 -14.18 35.12 11.89
C SER A 259 -13.01 34.22 12.33
N THR A 260 -12.15 34.72 13.22
CA THR A 260 -11.15 33.91 13.95
C THR A 260 -11.77 32.71 14.68
N ASN A 261 -13.07 32.74 14.97
CA ASN A 261 -13.84 31.65 15.58
C ASN A 261 -14.52 30.69 14.57
N THR A 262 -14.26 30.83 13.26
CA THR A 262 -14.83 29.94 12.22
C THR A 262 -14.55 28.46 12.53
N SER A 263 -15.54 27.60 12.33
CA SER A 263 -15.52 26.22 12.81
C SER A 263 -15.84 25.17 11.73
N GLY A 264 -15.64 23.89 12.08
CA GLY A 264 -15.93 22.77 11.19
C GLY A 264 -15.08 22.79 9.91
N LEU A 265 -15.71 22.54 8.76
CA LEU A 265 -15.04 22.45 7.46
C LEU A 265 -14.51 23.78 6.91
N LEU A 266 -14.75 24.90 7.60
CA LEU A 266 -14.20 26.22 7.27
C LEU A 266 -13.22 26.73 8.33
N ALA A 267 -12.89 25.91 9.34
CA ALA A 267 -12.01 26.32 10.42
C ALA A 267 -10.63 26.78 9.91
N MET A 268 -10.02 27.70 10.65
CA MET A 268 -8.71 28.25 10.28
C MET A 268 -7.59 27.23 10.54
N THR A 269 -6.61 27.18 9.65
CA THR A 269 -5.38 26.39 9.82
C THR A 269 -4.15 27.20 9.39
N ALA A 270 -3.03 27.03 10.09
CA ALA A 270 -1.74 27.62 9.72
C ALA A 270 -1.18 27.04 8.40
N SER A 271 -1.70 25.90 7.94
CA SER A 271 -1.31 25.34 6.64
C SER A 271 -2.07 26.00 5.47
N ALA A 272 -3.25 26.57 5.73
CA ALA A 272 -3.98 27.36 4.76
C ALA A 272 -3.39 28.77 4.59
N SER A 273 -2.77 29.38 5.62
CA SER A 273 -2.10 30.68 5.49
C SER A 273 -0.70 30.59 4.84
N ALA A 274 -0.22 29.40 4.50
CA ALA A 274 1.10 29.19 3.89
C ALA A 274 1.37 30.13 2.68
N GLY A 275 2.49 30.87 2.76
CA GLY A 275 2.82 31.90 1.77
C GLY A 275 2.13 33.25 1.99
N THR A 276 1.73 33.54 3.24
CA THR A 276 1.29 34.86 3.70
C THR A 276 1.94 35.18 5.05
N THR A 277 1.72 36.41 5.53
CA THR A 277 2.20 36.85 6.85
C THR A 277 1.38 36.25 7.99
N TYR A 278 0.12 35.85 7.73
CA TYR A 278 -0.86 35.48 8.75
C TYR A 278 -0.57 34.12 9.39
N ASP A 279 -0.59 34.03 10.72
CA ASP A 279 -0.47 32.76 11.45
C ASP A 279 -1.63 31.77 11.14
N GLY A 280 -2.80 32.23 10.70
CA GLY A 280 -3.92 31.36 10.28
C GLY A 280 -4.76 31.84 9.09
N ALA A 281 -5.38 30.89 8.37
CA ALA A 281 -6.37 31.18 7.33
C ALA A 281 -7.46 30.11 7.23
N THR A 282 -8.63 30.47 6.71
CA THR A 282 -9.64 29.49 6.28
C THR A 282 -9.16 28.74 5.02
N PRO A 283 -9.76 27.59 4.66
CA PRO A 283 -9.71 27.12 3.28
C PRO A 283 -10.27 28.19 2.31
N LEU A 284 -10.06 28.00 1.01
CA LEU A 284 -10.79 28.79 0.00
C LEU A 284 -12.28 28.43 0.07
N MET A 285 -13.15 29.44 0.12
CA MET A 285 -14.59 29.30 0.31
C MET A 285 -15.35 29.90 -0.87
N LYS A 286 -16.52 29.36 -1.18
CA LYS A 286 -17.50 29.96 -2.09
C LYS A 286 -18.72 30.37 -1.27
N ALA A 287 -18.98 31.66 -1.19
CA ALA A 287 -20.19 32.20 -0.59
C ALA A 287 -21.30 32.29 -1.66
N SER A 288 -22.50 31.83 -1.33
CA SER A 288 -23.68 31.87 -2.19
C SER A 288 -24.83 32.64 -1.53
N THR A 289 -25.64 33.31 -2.35
CA THR A 289 -26.96 33.81 -1.94
C THR A 289 -27.93 33.89 -3.13
N PRO A 290 -29.22 33.58 -2.96
CA PRO A 290 -30.23 33.82 -3.98
C PRO A 290 -30.32 35.31 -4.34
N ILE A 291 -30.55 35.61 -5.61
CA ILE A 291 -30.63 36.99 -6.12
C ILE A 291 -31.69 37.11 -7.22
N THR A 292 -32.09 38.34 -7.53
CA THR A 292 -32.98 38.66 -8.66
C THR A 292 -32.26 39.48 -9.71
N GLY A 293 -32.74 39.44 -10.96
CA GLY A 293 -32.26 40.35 -11.99
C GLY A 293 -32.68 41.81 -11.73
N GLY A 294 -31.76 42.75 -11.89
CA GLY A 294 -31.94 44.17 -11.59
C GLY A 294 -30.78 44.77 -10.79
N SER A 295 -30.95 46.02 -10.32
CA SER A 295 -29.92 46.70 -9.55
C SER A 295 -29.92 46.26 -8.09
N HIS A 296 -28.77 45.74 -7.64
CA HIS A 296 -28.52 45.27 -6.28
C HIS A 296 -27.24 45.90 -5.71
N LYS A 297 -26.99 45.76 -4.41
CA LYS A 297 -25.76 46.26 -3.75
C LYS A 297 -25.12 45.20 -2.87
N LEU A 298 -23.91 44.79 -3.21
CA LEU A 298 -23.09 43.92 -2.36
C LEU A 298 -22.26 44.79 -1.40
N TYR A 299 -22.27 44.45 -0.12
CA TYR A 299 -21.39 45.04 0.88
C TYR A 299 -20.42 43.97 1.38
N LEU A 300 -19.13 44.22 1.26
CA LEU A 300 -18.06 43.36 1.77
C LEU A 300 -17.35 44.09 2.90
N SER A 301 -17.29 43.48 4.08
CA SER A 301 -16.81 44.11 5.30
C SER A 301 -15.70 43.30 5.94
N ILE A 302 -14.68 43.99 6.47
CA ILE A 302 -13.67 43.43 7.37
C ILE A 302 -13.38 44.44 8.49
N PHE A 303 -13.10 43.93 9.69
CA PHE A 303 -12.85 44.70 10.91
C PHE A 303 -12.10 43.86 11.93
N ASP A 304 -11.33 44.54 12.77
CA ASP A 304 -10.75 43.93 13.97
C ASP A 304 -11.77 43.99 15.10
N GLN A 305 -11.82 42.98 15.98
CA GLN A 305 -12.73 42.97 17.12
C GLN A 305 -11.98 43.10 18.46
N HIS A 306 -12.40 44.10 19.24
CA HIS A 306 -11.93 44.46 20.59
C HIS A 306 -10.68 45.34 20.67
N ASP A 307 -9.66 45.14 19.81
CA ASP A 307 -8.59 46.13 19.58
C ASP A 307 -8.26 46.31 18.08
N ALA A 308 -7.04 46.74 17.75
CA ALA A 308 -6.54 47.05 16.40
C ALA A 308 -5.02 46.72 16.31
N VAL A 309 -4.60 45.62 16.94
CA VAL A 309 -3.18 45.25 17.12
C VAL A 309 -2.76 44.10 16.21
N TYR A 310 -3.62 43.11 16.01
CA TYR A 310 -3.40 41.97 15.13
C TYR A 310 -4.23 42.17 13.85
N ASP A 311 -3.59 42.03 12.70
CA ASP A 311 -4.24 42.32 11.42
C ASP A 311 -4.98 41.09 10.87
N SER A 312 -6.12 41.35 10.23
CA SER A 312 -6.90 40.35 9.50
C SER A 312 -7.11 40.74 8.03
N ALA A 313 -7.35 39.74 7.17
CA ALA A 313 -7.49 39.93 5.73
C ALA A 313 -8.55 39.01 5.08
N ALA A 314 -9.20 39.53 4.04
CA ALA A 314 -10.09 38.79 3.17
C ALA A 314 -9.72 39.01 1.70
N LEU A 315 -9.25 37.96 1.02
CA LEU A 315 -9.10 37.98 -0.44
C LEU A 315 -10.40 37.47 -1.08
N VAL A 316 -11.15 38.38 -1.70
CA VAL A 316 -12.43 38.11 -2.35
C VAL A 316 -12.27 38.22 -3.88
N ARG A 317 -12.88 37.31 -4.65
CA ARG A 317 -12.72 37.25 -6.12
C ARG A 317 -13.88 36.52 -6.81
N ARG A 318 -13.94 36.60 -8.15
CA ARG A 318 -14.81 35.78 -9.02
C ARG A 318 -16.30 35.82 -8.62
N LEU A 319 -16.85 37.03 -8.55
CA LEU A 319 -18.29 37.22 -8.46
C LEU A 319 -18.92 36.71 -9.77
N THR A 320 -19.82 35.74 -9.65
CA THR A 320 -20.48 35.06 -10.77
C THR A 320 -21.98 34.88 -10.48
N TYR A 321 -22.76 34.78 -11.55
CA TYR A 321 -24.20 34.54 -11.50
C TYR A 321 -24.53 33.19 -12.15
N THR A 322 -25.48 32.46 -11.59
CA THR A 322 -25.98 31.18 -12.13
C THR A 322 -27.53 31.15 -12.18
N GLN A 323 -28.07 30.13 -12.83
CA GLN A 323 -29.53 29.90 -12.96
C GLN A 323 -30.09 28.93 -11.90
N ASP A 324 -29.24 28.44 -10.98
CA ASP A 324 -29.59 27.52 -9.90
C ASP A 324 -30.78 28.06 -9.11
N GLU A 325 -31.79 27.24 -8.82
CA GLU A 325 -32.98 27.71 -8.12
C GLU A 325 -32.62 28.15 -6.69
N PRO A 326 -33.39 29.07 -6.04
CA PRO A 326 -33.05 29.60 -4.72
C PRO A 326 -32.77 28.55 -3.63
N ALA A 327 -33.40 27.37 -3.73
CA ALA A 327 -33.17 26.24 -2.81
C ALA A 327 -31.85 25.47 -3.08
N GLU A 328 -31.35 25.50 -4.32
CA GLU A 328 -30.13 24.80 -4.76
C GLU A 328 -28.90 25.70 -4.55
N CYS A 329 -29.05 26.99 -4.88
CA CYS A 329 -28.09 28.05 -4.58
C CYS A 329 -27.69 28.05 -3.10
N GLY A 330 -28.70 28.13 -2.22
CA GLY A 330 -28.55 28.25 -0.79
C GLY A 330 -27.92 29.59 -0.33
N THR A 331 -27.96 29.80 0.98
CA THR A 331 -27.27 30.90 1.67
C THR A 331 -26.15 30.29 2.52
N GLY A 332 -24.96 30.86 2.48
CA GLY A 332 -23.81 30.40 3.26
C GLY A 332 -22.52 30.27 2.46
N ALA A 333 -21.41 30.08 3.16
CA ALA A 333 -20.11 29.72 2.62
C ALA A 333 -19.90 28.20 2.66
N LYS A 334 -19.28 27.65 1.61
CA LYS A 334 -18.88 26.23 1.50
C LYS A 334 -17.42 26.16 1.01
N PRO A 335 -16.60 25.18 1.44
CA PRO A 335 -15.22 25.11 0.98
C PRO A 335 -15.15 24.76 -0.51
N VAL A 336 -14.25 25.41 -1.25
CA VAL A 336 -13.98 25.14 -2.68
C VAL A 336 -13.09 23.91 -2.79
N THR A 337 -13.67 22.74 -2.52
CA THR A 337 -13.03 21.47 -2.76
C THR A 337 -13.02 21.16 -4.27
N LYS A 338 -11.85 20.89 -4.82
CA LYS A 338 -11.74 20.23 -6.13
C LYS A 338 -12.30 18.80 -5.99
N PRO A 339 -13.04 18.27 -6.97
CA PRO A 339 -13.59 16.91 -6.90
C PRO A 339 -12.49 15.89 -6.61
N VAL A 340 -12.75 14.99 -5.66
CA VAL A 340 -11.86 13.88 -5.34
C VAL A 340 -12.32 12.64 -6.10
N ILE A 341 -11.41 12.05 -6.87
CA ILE A 341 -11.61 10.71 -7.43
C ILE A 341 -10.84 9.70 -6.57
N PHE A 342 -11.56 8.70 -6.04
CA PHE A 342 -10.96 7.60 -5.31
C PHE A 342 -10.61 6.43 -6.25
N VAL A 343 -9.35 5.99 -6.26
CA VAL A 343 -8.87 4.87 -7.09
C VAL A 343 -8.47 3.69 -6.18
N PRO A 344 -9.19 2.56 -6.21
CA PRO A 344 -8.94 1.43 -5.32
C PRO A 344 -7.75 0.58 -5.78
N GLY A 345 -7.26 -0.26 -4.86
CA GLY A 345 -6.24 -1.27 -5.13
C GLY A 345 -6.75 -2.50 -5.88
N ILE A 346 -5.82 -3.43 -6.14
CA ILE A 346 -6.09 -4.72 -6.78
C ILE A 346 -7.19 -5.48 -6.04
N MET A 347 -8.09 -6.13 -6.79
CA MET A 347 -9.30 -6.79 -6.26
C MET A 347 -10.25 -5.85 -5.49
N GLY A 348 -10.02 -4.53 -5.50
CA GLY A 348 -10.84 -3.52 -4.83
C GLY A 348 -12.06 -3.04 -5.62
N SER A 349 -12.20 -3.46 -6.87
CA SER A 349 -13.40 -3.27 -7.69
C SER A 349 -14.00 -4.61 -8.04
N LYS A 350 -15.33 -4.65 -8.21
CA LYS A 350 -16.01 -5.86 -8.67
C LYS A 350 -15.60 -6.24 -10.07
N LEU A 351 -15.77 -7.52 -10.43
CA LEU A 351 -15.75 -7.98 -11.83
C LEU A 351 -17.03 -8.75 -12.13
N ARG A 352 -17.69 -8.40 -13.23
CA ARG A 352 -18.90 -9.09 -13.72
C ARG A 352 -18.99 -9.08 -15.25
N ASP A 353 -19.82 -9.98 -15.79
CA ASP A 353 -20.42 -9.81 -17.11
C ASP A 353 -21.84 -9.22 -17.00
N ALA A 354 -22.59 -9.18 -18.10
CA ALA A 354 -23.97 -8.67 -18.13
C ALA A 354 -25.00 -9.49 -17.30
N SER A 355 -24.62 -10.69 -16.86
CA SER A 355 -25.47 -11.66 -16.14
C SER A 355 -24.95 -12.04 -14.75
N THR A 356 -23.63 -12.03 -14.54
CA THR A 356 -22.97 -12.77 -13.46
C THR A 356 -21.85 -11.95 -12.82
N GLU A 357 -21.99 -11.67 -11.52
CA GLU A 357 -20.88 -11.16 -10.69
C GLU A 357 -19.89 -12.31 -10.41
N TYR A 358 -18.64 -12.15 -10.83
CA TYR A 358 -17.55 -13.10 -10.60
C TYR A 358 -16.74 -12.78 -9.36
N TRP A 359 -16.50 -11.48 -9.10
CA TRP A 359 -15.77 -11.01 -7.93
C TRP A 359 -16.51 -9.81 -7.28
N PRO A 360 -16.71 -9.80 -5.95
CA PRO A 360 -16.44 -10.88 -4.99
C PRO A 360 -17.40 -12.08 -5.14
N GLY A 361 -18.56 -11.87 -5.78
CA GLY A 361 -19.55 -12.92 -5.99
C GLY A 361 -20.33 -13.27 -4.72
N THR A 362 -21.10 -14.37 -4.78
CA THR A 362 -21.95 -14.80 -3.67
C THR A 362 -21.15 -15.37 -2.51
N LEU A 363 -21.73 -15.38 -1.30
CA LEU A 363 -21.18 -16.08 -0.13
C LEU A 363 -20.79 -17.55 -0.44
N ALA A 364 -21.54 -18.23 -1.32
CA ALA A 364 -21.22 -19.59 -1.74
C ALA A 364 -20.01 -19.69 -2.71
N LYS A 365 -19.76 -18.64 -3.52
CA LYS A 365 -18.52 -18.51 -4.31
C LYS A 365 -17.33 -18.25 -3.39
N LEU A 366 -17.42 -17.26 -2.49
CA LEU A 366 -16.34 -16.86 -1.58
C LEU A 366 -16.04 -17.90 -0.48
N LEU A 367 -16.97 -18.81 -0.20
CA LEU A 367 -16.76 -19.99 0.67
C LEU A 367 -16.32 -21.25 -0.09
N SER A 368 -16.13 -21.19 -1.42
CA SER A 368 -15.61 -22.31 -2.22
C SER A 368 -14.21 -22.71 -1.76
N ILE A 369 -13.84 -23.98 -1.86
CA ILE A 369 -12.49 -24.46 -1.48
C ILE A 369 -11.52 -24.37 -2.67
N SER A 370 -12.03 -24.37 -3.91
CA SER A 370 -11.24 -24.45 -5.14
C SER A 370 -11.25 -23.19 -6.02
N ASP A 371 -12.16 -22.25 -5.75
CA ASP A 371 -12.38 -21.01 -6.50
C ASP A 371 -12.42 -21.10 -8.04
N SER A 372 -12.72 -22.28 -8.59
CA SER A 372 -12.78 -22.53 -10.04
C SER A 372 -13.82 -21.69 -10.80
N HIS A 373 -14.68 -20.97 -10.08
CA HIS A 373 -15.56 -19.95 -10.65
C HIS A 373 -14.80 -18.73 -11.20
N LEU A 374 -13.53 -18.52 -10.78
CA LEU A 374 -12.64 -17.47 -11.27
C LEU A 374 -11.94 -17.83 -12.60
N ASP A 375 -12.10 -19.06 -13.10
CA ASP A 375 -11.72 -19.40 -14.49
C ASP A 375 -12.44 -18.52 -15.52
N ASN A 376 -13.55 -17.88 -15.12
CA ASN A 376 -14.37 -17.03 -15.97
C ASN A 376 -13.85 -15.58 -16.08
N ILE A 377 -12.85 -15.18 -15.27
CA ILE A 377 -12.20 -13.86 -15.37
C ILE A 377 -10.78 -13.94 -15.92
N MET A 378 -10.31 -15.12 -16.32
CA MET A 378 -8.98 -15.31 -16.92
C MET A 378 -8.85 -14.56 -18.24
N LEU A 379 -7.65 -14.02 -18.51
CA LEU A 379 -7.29 -13.40 -19.78
C LEU A 379 -6.44 -14.34 -20.65
N ASN A 380 -6.47 -14.12 -21.96
CA ASN A 380 -5.59 -14.77 -22.92
C ASN A 380 -4.13 -14.27 -22.74
N ASP A 381 -3.19 -14.91 -23.46
CA ASP A 381 -1.76 -14.60 -23.35
C ASP A 381 -1.39 -13.18 -23.84
N ASP A 382 -2.33 -12.44 -24.44
CA ASP A 382 -2.20 -11.03 -24.80
C ASP A 382 -2.27 -10.06 -23.60
N GLY A 383 -2.89 -10.50 -22.50
CA GLY A 383 -3.18 -9.70 -21.30
C GLY A 383 -4.38 -8.75 -21.43
N GLU A 384 -5.16 -8.85 -22.52
CA GLU A 384 -6.19 -7.86 -22.88
C GLU A 384 -7.55 -8.49 -23.23
N THR A 385 -7.62 -9.71 -23.78
CA THR A 385 -8.90 -10.36 -24.13
C THR A 385 -9.29 -11.46 -23.14
N ASP A 386 -10.59 -11.63 -22.86
CA ASP A 386 -11.07 -12.66 -21.94
C ASP A 386 -10.93 -14.07 -22.54
N ALA A 387 -10.34 -15.00 -21.79
CA ALA A 387 -10.08 -16.38 -22.21
C ALA A 387 -11.34 -17.23 -22.45
N LYS A 388 -12.52 -16.70 -22.13
CA LYS A 388 -13.83 -17.33 -22.42
C LYS A 388 -14.78 -16.45 -23.24
N GLY A 389 -14.39 -15.23 -23.61
CA GLY A 389 -15.29 -14.28 -24.29
C GLY A 389 -16.51 -13.90 -23.46
N ASN A 390 -16.30 -13.58 -22.18
CA ASN A 390 -17.37 -13.27 -21.23
C ASN A 390 -17.69 -11.75 -21.15
N ASP A 391 -16.91 -10.89 -21.82
CA ASP A 391 -17.01 -9.42 -21.77
C ASP A 391 -17.05 -8.88 -20.33
N VAL A 392 -16.08 -9.31 -19.52
CA VAL A 392 -15.95 -8.96 -18.10
C VAL A 392 -15.43 -7.54 -17.92
N TYR A 393 -16.13 -6.75 -17.10
CA TYR A 393 -15.81 -5.36 -16.78
C TYR A 393 -15.93 -5.06 -15.27
N ALA A 394 -15.44 -3.89 -14.86
CA ALA A 394 -15.46 -3.41 -13.48
C ALA A 394 -16.52 -2.31 -13.27
N PRO A 395 -17.70 -2.61 -12.69
CA PRO A 395 -18.81 -1.66 -12.59
C PRO A 395 -18.77 -0.76 -11.35
N GLU A 396 -18.17 -1.21 -10.24
CA GLU A 396 -18.31 -0.55 -8.93
C GLU A 396 -17.13 -0.89 -8.00
N VAL A 397 -16.84 0.02 -7.06
CA VAL A 397 -15.83 -0.15 -6.02
C VAL A 397 -16.41 -0.94 -4.85
N ILE A 398 -15.64 -1.89 -4.29
CA ILE A 398 -16.14 -2.80 -3.25
C ILE A 398 -16.15 -2.09 -1.89
N MET A 399 -17.34 -1.78 -1.40
CA MET A 399 -17.51 -1.13 -0.09
C MET A 399 -17.21 -2.10 1.07
N LYS A 400 -17.76 -3.32 1.02
CA LYS A 400 -17.59 -4.38 2.03
C LYS A 400 -17.54 -5.76 1.40
N ILE A 401 -16.79 -6.68 1.99
CA ILE A 401 -16.80 -8.13 1.67
C ILE A 401 -17.58 -8.88 2.75
N LEU A 402 -18.44 -9.81 2.31
CA LEU A 402 -19.42 -10.55 3.12
C LEU A 402 -20.36 -9.67 3.99
N GLY A 403 -20.47 -8.38 3.68
CA GLY A 403 -21.19 -7.39 4.49
C GLY A 403 -20.50 -6.98 5.81
N ILE A 404 -19.44 -7.69 6.21
CA ILE A 404 -18.78 -7.54 7.51
C ILE A 404 -17.39 -6.90 7.43
N LYS A 405 -16.49 -7.33 6.54
CA LYS A 405 -15.16 -6.69 6.41
C LYS A 405 -15.31 -5.43 5.54
N SER A 406 -15.05 -4.26 6.12
CA SER A 406 -14.90 -3.03 5.32
C SER A 406 -13.71 -3.16 4.40
N ILE A 407 -13.86 -2.71 3.15
CA ILE A 407 -12.77 -2.58 2.20
C ILE A 407 -12.55 -1.10 1.88
N TYR A 408 -13.61 -0.38 1.47
CA TYR A 408 -13.59 1.08 1.30
C TYR A 408 -14.79 1.81 1.92
N ALA A 409 -15.70 1.12 2.62
CA ALA A 409 -16.83 1.78 3.28
C ALA A 409 -16.37 2.81 4.33
N GLY A 410 -15.32 2.50 5.10
CA GLY A 410 -14.69 3.46 6.02
C GLY A 410 -14.11 4.67 5.29
N THR A 411 -13.39 4.44 4.19
CA THR A 411 -12.83 5.50 3.33
C THR A 411 -13.89 6.50 2.88
N VAL A 412 -15.01 5.99 2.35
CA VAL A 412 -16.12 6.83 1.87
C VAL A 412 -16.82 7.55 3.01
N THR A 413 -17.05 6.90 4.16
CA THR A 413 -17.60 7.57 5.34
C THR A 413 -16.70 8.71 5.84
N HIS A 414 -15.38 8.52 5.90
CA HIS A 414 -14.47 9.59 6.30
C HIS A 414 -14.44 10.75 5.30
N LEU A 415 -14.51 10.46 3.99
CA LEU A 415 -14.62 11.49 2.94
C LEU A 415 -15.94 12.26 3.00
N GLN A 416 -17.06 11.58 3.27
CA GLN A 416 -18.36 12.22 3.48
C GLN A 416 -18.37 13.08 4.75
N ASN A 417 -17.72 12.63 5.84
CA ASN A 417 -17.52 13.42 7.05
C ASN A 417 -16.62 14.66 6.80
N ALA A 418 -15.69 14.59 5.86
CA ALA A 418 -14.91 15.73 5.36
C ALA A 418 -15.68 16.64 4.37
N GLY A 419 -17.00 16.46 4.24
CA GLY A 419 -17.88 17.33 3.45
C GLY A 419 -18.01 16.99 1.97
N TYR A 420 -17.50 15.84 1.52
CA TYR A 420 -17.64 15.45 0.13
C TYR A 420 -18.98 14.72 -0.16
N VAL A 421 -19.67 15.17 -1.21
CA VAL A 421 -20.89 14.59 -1.77
C VAL A 421 -20.51 13.51 -2.77
N LEU A 422 -20.84 12.25 -2.44
CA LEU A 422 -20.64 11.09 -3.30
C LEU A 422 -21.58 11.14 -4.51
N GLY A 423 -21.00 11.02 -5.71
CA GLY A 423 -21.70 10.97 -7.00
C GLY A 423 -21.38 9.73 -7.84
N ASP A 424 -22.08 9.59 -8.96
CA ASP A 424 -21.85 8.52 -9.95
C ASP A 424 -20.73 8.93 -10.92
N ILE A 425 -19.65 8.15 -11.03
CA ILE A 425 -18.53 8.47 -11.91
C ILE A 425 -18.84 8.25 -13.40
N GLU A 426 -19.83 7.40 -13.72
CA GLU A 426 -20.26 7.15 -15.10
C GLU A 426 -21.30 8.19 -15.58
N ASN A 427 -21.94 8.90 -14.65
CA ASN A 427 -22.94 9.93 -14.91
C ASN A 427 -22.85 11.09 -13.88
N PRO A 428 -21.72 11.80 -13.79
CA PRO A 428 -21.51 12.81 -12.75
C PRO A 428 -22.45 14.02 -12.92
N GLN A 429 -22.92 14.58 -11.80
CA GLN A 429 -23.88 15.69 -11.75
C GLN A 429 -23.29 16.95 -11.10
N PRO A 430 -23.86 18.14 -11.39
CA PRO A 430 -23.53 19.36 -10.65
C PRO A 430 -23.78 19.20 -9.14
N GLY A 431 -22.82 19.67 -8.32
CA GLY A 431 -22.89 19.58 -6.85
C GLY A 431 -22.28 18.31 -6.23
N GLU A 432 -22.03 17.27 -7.03
CA GLU A 432 -21.24 16.10 -6.61
C GLU A 432 -19.74 16.44 -6.63
N ASN A 433 -18.95 15.92 -5.67
CA ASN A 433 -17.51 16.18 -5.62
C ASN A 433 -16.66 15.01 -5.05
N LEU A 434 -17.24 13.84 -4.80
CA LEU A 434 -16.52 12.58 -4.57
C LEU A 434 -16.99 11.52 -5.55
N PHE A 435 -16.06 10.90 -6.28
CA PHE A 435 -16.33 9.88 -7.27
C PHE A 435 -15.47 8.65 -7.02
N LEU A 436 -16.03 7.45 -7.12
CA LEU A 436 -15.29 6.20 -6.93
C LEU A 436 -14.99 5.59 -8.30
N ASN A 437 -13.71 5.46 -8.67
CA ASN A 437 -13.29 4.95 -9.98
C ASN A 437 -13.05 3.43 -9.94
N PRO A 438 -13.99 2.59 -10.42
CA PRO A 438 -13.73 1.16 -10.52
C PRO A 438 -12.67 0.88 -11.59
N VAL A 439 -11.75 -0.04 -11.29
CA VAL A 439 -10.67 -0.47 -12.19
C VAL A 439 -10.82 -1.94 -12.53
N ASP A 440 -10.61 -2.30 -13.80
CA ASP A 440 -10.37 -3.70 -14.14
C ASP A 440 -8.92 -4.02 -13.79
N TRP A 441 -8.72 -4.38 -12.52
CA TRP A 441 -7.44 -4.69 -11.88
C TRP A 441 -6.68 -5.88 -12.50
N ARG A 442 -7.28 -6.56 -13.50
CA ARG A 442 -6.59 -7.53 -14.37
C ARG A 442 -5.75 -6.84 -15.43
N LYS A 443 -6.25 -5.76 -16.03
CA LYS A 443 -5.61 -4.99 -17.12
C LYS A 443 -4.43 -4.17 -16.58
N SER A 444 -3.61 -3.64 -17.49
CA SER A 444 -2.45 -2.81 -17.14
C SER A 444 -2.84 -1.50 -16.44
N SER A 445 -1.88 -0.90 -15.73
CA SER A 445 -2.02 0.43 -15.15
C SER A 445 -2.24 1.49 -16.23
N ASP A 446 -1.63 1.34 -17.40
CA ASP A 446 -1.85 2.25 -18.54
C ASP A 446 -3.29 2.11 -19.10
N HIS A 447 -3.85 0.90 -19.24
CA HIS A 447 -5.25 0.69 -19.64
C HIS A 447 -6.23 1.36 -18.66
N ASN A 448 -6.04 1.13 -17.36
CA ASN A 448 -6.90 1.72 -16.33
C ASN A 448 -6.70 3.24 -16.18
N ALA A 449 -5.49 3.75 -16.47
CA ALA A 449 -5.18 5.18 -16.49
C ALA A 449 -5.90 5.92 -17.62
N ASP A 450 -6.02 5.31 -18.80
CA ASP A 450 -6.81 5.89 -19.89
C ASP A 450 -8.29 6.02 -19.50
N GLN A 451 -8.91 4.97 -18.95
CA GLN A 451 -10.30 5.05 -18.44
C GLN A 451 -10.47 6.12 -17.35
N LEU A 452 -9.51 6.22 -16.42
CA LEU A 452 -9.49 7.26 -15.39
C LEU A 452 -9.41 8.66 -16.01
N LEU A 453 -8.62 8.87 -17.05
CA LEU A 453 -8.45 10.19 -17.71
C LEU A 453 -9.65 10.63 -18.55
N ASP A 454 -10.48 9.69 -19.01
CA ASP A 454 -11.76 9.98 -19.64
C ASP A 454 -12.82 10.35 -18.58
N ARG A 455 -12.91 9.58 -17.48
CA ARG A 455 -13.78 9.91 -16.32
C ARG A 455 -13.41 11.25 -15.67
N ILE A 456 -12.12 11.58 -15.56
CA ILE A 456 -11.63 12.90 -15.12
C ILE A 456 -12.21 14.03 -15.98
N GLU A 457 -12.36 13.81 -17.29
CA GLU A 457 -12.92 14.81 -18.18
C GLU A 457 -14.43 14.98 -17.95
N SER A 458 -15.19 13.88 -17.85
CA SER A 458 -16.62 13.92 -17.52
C SER A 458 -16.89 14.61 -16.18
N VAL A 459 -16.12 14.27 -15.13
CA VAL A 459 -16.22 14.90 -13.80
C VAL A 459 -15.94 16.40 -13.88
N ARG A 460 -14.88 16.84 -14.58
CA ARG A 460 -14.56 18.27 -14.74
C ARG A 460 -15.67 19.03 -15.48
N GLN A 461 -16.28 18.42 -16.49
CA GLN A 461 -17.37 19.03 -17.27
C GLN A 461 -18.67 19.14 -16.47
N ALA A 462 -19.06 18.11 -15.72
CA ALA A 462 -20.28 18.12 -14.91
C ALA A 462 -20.20 19.02 -13.66
N THR A 463 -19.04 19.05 -13.00
CA THR A 463 -18.82 19.83 -11.77
C THR A 463 -18.35 21.27 -12.03
N GLY A 464 -17.97 21.60 -13.26
CA GLY A 464 -17.33 22.86 -13.63
C GLY A 464 -15.89 23.02 -13.11
N ALA A 465 -15.30 21.98 -12.54
CA ALA A 465 -13.97 22.05 -11.92
C ALA A 465 -12.84 22.17 -12.96
N ASP A 466 -11.92 23.11 -12.75
CA ASP A 466 -10.72 23.26 -13.57
C ASP A 466 -9.82 22.02 -13.50
N ARG A 467 -9.73 21.38 -12.32
CA ARG A 467 -8.95 20.16 -12.04
C ARG A 467 -9.59 19.30 -10.96
N VAL A 468 -9.26 18.02 -10.96
CA VAL A 468 -9.58 17.08 -9.87
C VAL A 468 -8.40 16.86 -8.91
N ASN A 469 -8.72 16.38 -7.73
CA ASN A 469 -7.82 15.71 -6.80
C ASN A 469 -7.98 14.19 -6.91
N ILE A 470 -6.96 13.42 -6.54
CA ILE A 470 -7.01 11.95 -6.54
C ILE A 470 -6.55 11.41 -5.19
N ILE A 471 -7.32 10.49 -4.61
CA ILE A 471 -6.88 9.66 -3.48
C ILE A 471 -6.84 8.22 -3.98
N ALA A 472 -5.70 7.54 -3.84
CA ALA A 472 -5.52 6.21 -4.41
C ALA A 472 -4.96 5.22 -3.38
N HIS A 473 -5.39 3.96 -3.45
CA HIS A 473 -4.94 2.90 -2.56
C HIS A 473 -4.18 1.80 -3.32
N SER A 474 -3.04 1.34 -2.79
CA SER A 474 -2.31 0.17 -3.28
C SER A 474 -2.04 0.28 -4.79
N GLN A 475 -2.38 -0.73 -5.61
CA GLN A 475 -2.32 -0.74 -7.07
C GLN A 475 -2.94 0.52 -7.73
N GLY A 476 -3.98 1.11 -7.14
CA GLY A 476 -4.61 2.33 -7.66
C GLY A 476 -3.66 3.52 -7.76
N GLY A 477 -2.59 3.54 -6.95
CA GLY A 477 -1.51 4.53 -7.09
C GLY A 477 -0.62 4.30 -8.31
N LEU A 478 -0.47 3.06 -8.79
CA LEU A 478 0.22 2.74 -10.04
C LEU A 478 -0.61 3.16 -11.26
N VAL A 479 -1.94 2.92 -11.22
CA VAL A 479 -2.91 3.46 -12.20
C VAL A 479 -2.84 5.00 -12.23
N THR A 480 -2.78 5.64 -11.06
CA THR A 480 -2.67 7.10 -10.96
C THR A 480 -1.32 7.62 -11.50
N LEU A 481 -0.23 6.89 -11.26
CA LEU A 481 1.11 7.19 -11.77
C LEU A 481 1.23 7.00 -13.29
N ALA A 482 0.57 5.99 -13.85
CA ALA A 482 0.41 5.86 -15.29
C ALA A 482 -0.34 7.08 -15.88
N ALA A 483 -1.45 7.50 -15.24
CA ALA A 483 -2.24 8.64 -15.69
C ALA A 483 -1.44 9.96 -15.70
N THR A 484 -0.66 10.27 -14.66
CA THR A 484 0.14 11.52 -14.64
C THR A 484 1.27 11.56 -15.66
N ARG A 485 1.73 10.41 -16.15
CA ARG A 485 2.76 10.31 -17.21
C ARG A 485 2.18 10.53 -18.61
N MET A 486 0.86 10.46 -18.79
CA MET A 486 0.20 10.72 -20.07
C MET A 486 0.00 12.22 -20.30
N GLN A 487 0.34 12.70 -21.51
CA GLN A 487 0.20 14.12 -21.89
C GLN A 487 -1.25 14.66 -21.75
N ARG A 488 -2.26 13.79 -21.84
CA ARG A 488 -3.68 14.17 -21.70
C ARG A 488 -4.12 14.44 -20.25
N SER A 489 -3.24 14.25 -19.26
CA SER A 489 -3.45 14.63 -17.86
C SER A 489 -3.07 16.08 -17.54
N VAL A 490 -2.29 16.73 -18.43
CA VAL A 490 -1.70 18.05 -18.18
C VAL A 490 -2.79 19.10 -17.98
N GLY A 491 -2.72 19.82 -16.86
CA GLY A 491 -3.73 20.80 -16.46
C GLY A 491 -5.08 20.21 -16.01
N LYS A 492 -5.22 18.89 -15.85
CA LYS A 492 -6.46 18.24 -15.35
C LYS A 492 -6.35 17.72 -13.91
N ILE A 493 -5.15 17.34 -13.47
CA ILE A 493 -4.89 16.84 -12.11
C ILE A 493 -4.24 17.96 -11.27
N ASN A 494 -4.68 18.09 -10.01
CA ASN A 494 -4.18 19.09 -9.06
C ASN A 494 -3.21 18.46 -8.05
N ARG A 495 -3.71 17.59 -7.18
CA ARG A 495 -2.92 16.89 -6.16
C ARG A 495 -3.35 15.44 -6.01
N ILE A 496 -2.40 14.60 -5.61
CA ILE A 496 -2.54 13.17 -5.42
C ILE A 496 -2.12 12.80 -3.99
N SER A 497 -2.91 11.96 -3.35
CA SER A 497 -2.54 11.27 -2.13
C SER A 497 -2.61 9.75 -2.36
N THR A 498 -1.49 9.03 -2.16
CA THR A 498 -1.45 7.57 -2.30
C THR A 498 -1.28 6.90 -0.95
N ILE A 499 -2.15 5.94 -0.63
CA ILE A 499 -2.10 5.09 0.57
C ILE A 499 -1.51 3.73 0.17
N ALA A 500 -0.43 3.31 0.80
CA ALA A 500 0.14 1.96 0.69
C ALA A 500 0.51 1.48 -0.74
N THR A 501 0.88 2.39 -1.65
CA THR A 501 1.20 2.03 -3.05
C THR A 501 2.56 1.33 -3.19
N PRO A 502 2.64 0.12 -3.77
CA PRO A 502 3.89 -0.59 -4.01
C PRO A 502 4.59 -0.09 -5.28
N TYR A 503 5.26 1.08 -5.21
CA TYR A 503 5.84 1.74 -6.39
C TYR A 503 6.87 0.86 -7.14
N LEU A 504 7.61 0.00 -6.43
CA LEU A 504 8.56 -0.95 -7.02
C LEU A 504 8.07 -2.41 -6.94
N GLY A 505 6.76 -2.62 -6.78
CA GLY A 505 6.17 -3.93 -6.53
C GLY A 505 6.41 -4.46 -5.11
N ALA A 506 6.04 -5.72 -4.88
CA ALA A 506 6.18 -6.39 -3.58
C ALA A 506 6.47 -7.88 -3.75
N ALA A 507 7.35 -8.45 -2.91
CA ALA A 507 7.67 -9.87 -2.93
C ALA A 507 6.42 -10.77 -2.79
N LYS A 508 5.40 -10.33 -2.03
CA LYS A 508 4.11 -11.03 -1.90
C LYS A 508 3.46 -11.40 -3.26
N ALA A 509 3.59 -10.56 -4.28
CA ALA A 509 3.03 -10.84 -5.61
C ALA A 509 3.80 -11.96 -6.35
N LEU A 510 5.13 -11.96 -6.24
CA LEU A 510 5.98 -13.05 -6.74
C LEU A 510 5.66 -14.36 -6.00
N GLY A 511 5.52 -14.28 -4.68
CA GLY A 511 5.09 -15.38 -3.82
C GLY A 511 3.78 -16.02 -4.27
N VAL A 512 2.70 -15.22 -4.34
CA VAL A 512 1.37 -15.67 -4.76
C VAL A 512 1.37 -16.33 -6.16
N MET A 513 2.12 -15.78 -7.12
CA MET A 513 2.12 -16.30 -8.51
C MET A 513 3.05 -17.50 -8.72
N HIS A 514 4.21 -17.55 -8.07
CA HIS A 514 5.23 -18.57 -8.31
C HIS A 514 5.26 -19.63 -7.22
N TYR A 515 5.51 -19.23 -5.97
CA TYR A 515 5.61 -20.14 -4.81
C TYR A 515 4.24 -20.54 -4.21
N LYS A 516 3.16 -19.84 -4.62
CA LYS A 516 1.78 -19.97 -4.13
C LYS A 516 1.62 -19.62 -2.64
N THR A 517 2.52 -18.82 -2.08
CA THR A 517 2.59 -18.46 -0.66
C THR A 517 3.25 -17.08 -0.50
N PRO A 518 2.89 -16.22 0.48
CA PRO A 518 1.84 -16.41 1.49
C PRO A 518 0.43 -16.28 0.87
N CYS A 519 -0.60 -16.18 1.71
CA CYS A 519 -1.96 -15.90 1.22
C CYS A 519 -2.06 -14.50 0.56
N VAL A 520 -3.05 -14.35 -0.32
CA VAL A 520 -3.45 -13.06 -0.90
C VAL A 520 -4.02 -12.12 0.17
N ILE A 521 -5.12 -12.54 0.83
CA ILE A 521 -5.77 -11.87 1.95
C ILE A 521 -6.30 -12.96 2.90
N ASP A 522 -5.93 -12.88 4.17
CA ASP A 522 -6.34 -13.85 5.18
C ASP A 522 -7.69 -13.46 5.81
N LEU A 523 -8.50 -14.48 6.10
CA LEU A 523 -9.74 -14.37 6.84
C LEU A 523 -9.59 -15.06 8.19
N THR A 524 -10.33 -14.55 9.19
CA THR A 524 -10.43 -15.08 10.56
C THR A 524 -10.52 -16.61 10.59
N ALA A 525 -9.71 -17.26 11.43
CA ALA A 525 -9.49 -18.70 11.42
C ALA A 525 -8.87 -19.21 10.11
N GLY A 526 -7.81 -18.53 9.65
CA GLY A 526 -6.82 -19.03 8.68
C GLY A 526 -7.32 -19.48 7.33
N ARG A 527 -8.46 -18.93 6.91
CA ARG A 527 -9.00 -19.23 5.60
C ARG A 527 -8.44 -18.19 4.64
N CYS A 528 -7.54 -18.61 3.75
CA CYS A 528 -7.13 -17.74 2.66
C CYS A 528 -8.36 -17.37 1.79
N LEU A 529 -8.52 -16.08 1.48
CA LEU A 529 -9.67 -15.55 0.73
C LEU A 529 -9.80 -16.16 -0.69
N LEU A 530 -8.68 -16.61 -1.26
CA LEU A 530 -8.59 -17.31 -2.53
C LEU A 530 -7.74 -18.57 -2.38
N ASN A 531 -8.16 -19.67 -3.01
CA ASN A 531 -7.33 -20.87 -3.13
C ASN A 531 -5.97 -20.53 -3.79
N ARG A 532 -4.87 -20.87 -3.11
CA ARG A 532 -3.50 -20.56 -3.52
C ARG A 532 -3.13 -21.07 -4.92
N ASN A 533 -3.62 -22.25 -5.31
CA ASN A 533 -3.41 -22.79 -6.68
C ASN A 533 -4.23 -22.02 -7.72
N GLN A 534 -5.46 -21.61 -7.39
CA GLN A 534 -6.31 -20.84 -8.29
C GLN A 534 -5.80 -19.40 -8.46
N ALA A 535 -5.31 -18.76 -7.40
CA ALA A 535 -4.68 -17.44 -7.45
C ALA A 535 -3.47 -17.42 -8.40
N ALA A 536 -2.54 -18.38 -8.23
CA ALA A 536 -1.38 -18.54 -9.11
C ALA A 536 -1.74 -18.84 -10.58
N LYS A 537 -2.88 -19.53 -10.80
CA LYS A 537 -3.40 -19.84 -12.14
C LYS A 537 -3.95 -18.61 -12.86
N ILE A 538 -4.78 -17.80 -12.19
CA ILE A 538 -5.45 -16.67 -12.85
C ILE A 538 -4.51 -15.47 -13.07
N THR A 539 -3.59 -15.22 -12.14
CA THR A 539 -2.68 -14.05 -12.19
C THR A 539 -1.64 -14.11 -13.31
N LYS A 540 -1.34 -15.31 -13.85
CA LYS A 540 -0.34 -15.52 -14.93
C LYS A 540 -0.53 -14.59 -16.14
N ASN A 541 -1.78 -14.23 -16.47
CA ASN A 541 -2.13 -13.39 -17.63
C ASN A 541 -2.79 -12.05 -17.25
N PHE A 542 -2.59 -11.54 -16.03
CA PHE A 542 -3.14 -10.24 -15.59
C PHE A 542 -2.03 -9.17 -15.55
N PRO A 543 -1.85 -8.32 -16.59
CA PRO A 543 -0.83 -7.26 -16.58
C PRO A 543 -0.81 -6.42 -15.29
N GLY A 544 -1.98 -6.02 -14.77
CA GLY A 544 -2.07 -5.24 -13.54
C GLY A 544 -1.57 -5.97 -12.29
N PHE A 545 -1.59 -7.30 -12.26
CA PHE A 545 -0.94 -8.08 -11.20
C PHE A 545 0.57 -8.20 -11.46
N LEU A 546 0.98 -8.34 -12.72
CA LEU A 546 2.39 -8.47 -13.09
C LEU A 546 3.19 -7.17 -12.85
N GLU A 547 2.51 -6.01 -12.87
CA GLU A 547 3.00 -4.70 -12.41
C GLU A 547 3.07 -4.56 -10.87
N LEU A 548 2.73 -5.60 -10.10
CA LEU A 548 2.99 -5.68 -8.65
C LEU A 548 4.21 -6.57 -8.32
N LEU A 549 4.82 -7.21 -9.32
CA LEU A 549 6.04 -7.98 -9.11
C LEU A 549 7.21 -7.04 -8.78
N PRO A 550 8.20 -7.48 -7.97
CA PRO A 550 9.40 -6.70 -7.67
C PRO A 550 10.08 -6.14 -8.93
N SER A 551 10.17 -4.82 -9.03
CA SER A 551 10.75 -4.12 -10.17
C SER A 551 12.28 -4.30 -10.24
N ASP A 552 12.89 -3.94 -11.37
CA ASP A 552 14.35 -3.96 -11.50
C ASP A 552 15.04 -3.06 -10.45
N ASN A 553 14.35 -2.06 -9.88
CA ASN A 553 14.86 -1.18 -8.83
C ASN A 553 14.54 -1.64 -7.40
N TYR A 554 13.71 -2.67 -7.19
CA TYR A 554 13.29 -3.12 -5.85
C TYR A 554 14.48 -3.39 -4.91
N HIS A 555 15.53 -4.03 -5.44
CA HIS A 555 16.78 -4.34 -4.74
C HIS A 555 17.59 -3.12 -4.26
N THR A 556 17.15 -1.89 -4.54
CA THR A 556 17.79 -0.63 -4.10
C THR A 556 17.18 -0.05 -2.82
N VAL A 557 16.06 -0.62 -2.36
CA VAL A 557 15.29 -0.16 -1.17
C VAL A 557 14.83 -1.32 -0.28
N VAL A 558 14.84 -2.53 -0.79
CA VAL A 558 14.59 -3.81 -0.10
C VAL A 558 15.71 -4.76 -0.53
N GLU A 559 15.90 -5.85 0.18
CA GLU A 559 16.73 -6.97 -0.27
C GLU A 559 16.27 -7.55 -1.65
N PRO A 560 17.16 -8.22 -2.40
CA PRO A 560 16.79 -8.90 -3.65
C PRO A 560 15.66 -9.90 -3.41
N PRO A 561 14.63 -9.96 -4.28
CA PRO A 561 13.37 -10.64 -3.98
C PRO A 561 13.47 -12.17 -3.98
N VAL A 562 14.59 -12.74 -4.44
CA VAL A 562 14.91 -14.17 -4.37
C VAL A 562 16.40 -14.34 -4.14
N ASN A 563 16.79 -15.18 -3.19
CA ASN A 563 18.16 -15.67 -3.02
C ASN A 563 18.22 -17.19 -3.23
N ARG A 564 19.42 -17.73 -3.46
CA ARG A 564 19.69 -19.18 -3.47
C ARG A 564 20.64 -19.55 -2.35
N VAL A 565 20.35 -20.64 -1.66
CA VAL A 565 21.12 -21.14 -0.52
C VAL A 565 21.58 -22.57 -0.82
N PRO A 566 22.89 -22.82 -1.09
CA PRO A 566 23.96 -21.83 -1.34
C PRO A 566 23.85 -21.20 -2.75
N GLY A 567 24.30 -19.94 -2.90
CA GLY A 567 24.34 -19.25 -4.20
C GLY A 567 24.27 -17.71 -4.13
N GLY A 568 23.61 -17.16 -3.11
CA GLY A 568 23.42 -15.71 -2.93
C GLY A 568 22.23 -15.14 -3.72
N PRO A 569 22.06 -13.80 -3.73
CA PRO A 569 20.92 -13.12 -4.35
C PRO A 569 20.85 -13.29 -5.87
N LEU A 570 19.63 -13.42 -6.40
CA LEU A 570 19.37 -13.43 -7.83
C LEU A 570 19.25 -12.01 -8.40
N THR A 571 19.88 -11.77 -9.55
CA THR A 571 19.66 -10.56 -10.34
C THR A 571 18.24 -10.53 -10.94
N PRO A 572 17.68 -9.35 -11.28
CA PRO A 572 16.34 -9.27 -11.88
C PRO A 572 16.15 -10.10 -13.16
N ASP A 573 17.20 -10.28 -13.97
CA ASP A 573 17.14 -11.15 -15.16
C ASP A 573 17.17 -12.66 -14.79
N GLN A 574 17.82 -13.05 -13.69
CA GLN A 574 17.72 -14.42 -13.17
C GLN A 574 16.32 -14.70 -12.62
N VAL A 575 15.72 -13.77 -11.86
CA VAL A 575 14.33 -13.87 -11.38
C VAL A 575 13.36 -13.92 -12.57
N ARG A 576 13.52 -13.06 -13.58
CA ARG A 576 12.71 -13.12 -14.81
C ARG A 576 12.85 -14.44 -15.55
N ASN A 577 14.04 -15.06 -15.56
CA ASN A 577 14.24 -16.36 -16.21
C ASN A 577 13.73 -17.55 -15.38
N MET A 578 13.67 -17.43 -14.05
CA MET A 578 13.00 -18.39 -13.16
C MET A 578 11.49 -18.48 -13.45
N LEU A 579 10.88 -17.38 -13.93
CA LEU A 579 9.47 -17.32 -14.33
C LEU A 579 9.19 -17.86 -15.75
N SER A 580 10.05 -18.70 -16.31
CA SER A 580 9.93 -19.19 -17.70
C SER A 580 8.72 -20.07 -18.00
N ASP A 581 7.99 -20.55 -16.97
CA ASP A 581 6.70 -21.25 -17.11
C ASP A 581 5.48 -20.29 -17.09
N LYS A 582 5.69 -19.02 -16.71
CA LYS A 582 4.68 -17.95 -16.68
C LYS A 582 4.66 -17.20 -18.02
N ASN A 583 3.81 -16.16 -18.14
CA ASN A 583 3.74 -15.36 -19.36
C ASN A 583 4.89 -14.34 -19.41
N LEU A 584 6.04 -14.77 -19.90
CA LEU A 584 7.24 -13.94 -20.04
C LEU A 584 7.00 -12.66 -20.86
N ALA A 585 6.12 -12.69 -21.86
CA ALA A 585 5.85 -11.51 -22.70
C ALA A 585 5.14 -10.41 -21.90
N LEU A 586 4.24 -10.75 -20.99
CA LEU A 586 3.59 -9.78 -20.10
C LEU A 586 4.50 -9.36 -18.94
N ILE A 587 5.33 -10.27 -18.42
CA ILE A 587 6.37 -9.92 -17.43
C ILE A 587 7.37 -8.91 -18.01
N ASP A 588 7.81 -9.10 -19.26
CA ASP A 588 8.71 -8.16 -19.93
C ASP A 588 8.03 -6.81 -20.24
N LYS A 589 6.72 -6.79 -20.54
CA LYS A 589 5.93 -5.53 -20.60
C LYS A 589 5.94 -4.80 -19.25
N ALA A 590 5.64 -5.49 -18.15
CA ALA A 590 5.62 -4.91 -16.81
C ALA A 590 6.99 -4.35 -16.39
N ARG A 591 8.09 -5.10 -16.64
CA ARG A 591 9.46 -4.60 -16.42
C ARG A 591 9.78 -3.36 -17.27
N ALA A 592 9.32 -3.32 -18.53
CA ALA A 592 9.51 -2.16 -19.39
C ALA A 592 8.71 -0.93 -18.91
N TRP A 593 7.51 -1.13 -18.35
CA TRP A 593 6.70 -0.08 -17.71
C TRP A 593 7.42 0.49 -16.48
N HIS A 594 7.84 -0.37 -15.53
CA HIS A 594 8.58 0.01 -14.33
C HIS A 594 9.82 0.86 -14.63
N ARG A 595 10.64 0.44 -15.62
CA ARG A 595 11.82 1.20 -16.07
C ARG A 595 11.53 2.64 -16.51
N ALA A 596 10.27 2.98 -16.79
CA ALA A 596 9.82 4.31 -17.16
C ALA A 596 8.81 4.93 -16.17
N ALA A 597 8.47 4.24 -15.06
CA ALA A 597 7.46 4.64 -14.08
C ALA A 597 7.99 4.74 -12.64
N ASP A 598 8.96 3.91 -12.24
CA ASP A 598 9.52 3.84 -10.88
C ASP A 598 10.02 5.18 -10.32
N ALA A 599 10.43 6.11 -11.20
CA ALA A 599 10.83 7.46 -10.84
C ALA A 599 9.67 8.46 -11.03
N TRP A 600 9.37 9.26 -10.01
CA TRP A 600 8.32 10.28 -10.08
C TRP A 600 8.68 11.39 -11.07
N ASN A 601 8.08 11.32 -12.26
CA ASN A 601 8.25 12.29 -13.36
C ASN A 601 6.91 12.47 -14.12
N PRO A 602 5.95 13.24 -13.57
CA PRO A 602 4.67 13.52 -14.22
C PRO A 602 4.83 14.45 -15.42
N ALA A 603 3.91 14.37 -16.39
CA ALA A 603 3.86 15.25 -17.55
C ALA A 603 3.49 16.71 -17.19
N ASP A 604 2.84 16.92 -16.04
CA ASP A 604 2.59 18.23 -15.44
C ASP A 604 3.33 18.33 -14.10
N SER A 605 4.43 19.08 -14.08
CA SER A 605 5.28 19.28 -12.90
C SER A 605 4.60 20.05 -11.76
N ARG A 606 3.38 20.56 -11.95
CA ARG A 606 2.57 21.23 -10.92
C ARG A 606 1.72 20.25 -10.11
N VAL A 607 1.70 18.96 -10.47
CA VAL A 607 0.94 17.94 -9.73
C VAL A 607 1.68 17.57 -8.45
N GLY A 608 1.10 17.94 -7.29
CA GLY A 608 1.62 17.54 -5.99
C GLY A 608 1.31 16.07 -5.67
N LEU A 609 2.23 15.39 -4.98
CA LEU A 609 2.09 14.01 -4.51
C LEU A 609 2.46 13.91 -3.02
N THR A 610 1.64 13.19 -2.26
CA THR A 610 1.92 12.75 -0.88
C THR A 610 1.77 11.22 -0.81
N ARG A 611 2.70 10.53 -0.12
CA ARG A 611 2.64 9.06 0.05
C ARG A 611 2.43 8.68 1.51
N LEU A 612 1.24 8.20 1.85
CA LEU A 612 0.92 7.65 3.16
C LEU A 612 1.38 6.18 3.17
N VAL A 613 2.37 5.87 4.01
CA VAL A 613 3.05 4.56 4.01
C VAL A 613 2.81 3.81 5.31
N GLY A 614 2.61 2.50 5.24
CA GLY A 614 2.51 1.64 6.42
C GLY A 614 3.88 1.11 6.86
N THR A 615 4.01 0.84 8.16
CA THR A 615 5.19 0.23 8.78
C THR A 615 4.76 -0.54 10.04
N GLY A 616 5.67 -1.29 10.67
CA GLY A 616 5.41 -1.98 11.95
C GLY A 616 4.54 -3.23 11.84
N VAL A 617 4.32 -3.76 10.64
CA VAL A 617 3.58 -5.01 10.39
C VAL A 617 4.50 -5.99 9.65
N THR A 618 4.54 -7.25 10.11
CA THR A 618 5.40 -8.29 9.52
C THR A 618 5.08 -8.48 8.03
N THR A 619 6.03 -8.19 7.14
CA THR A 619 5.83 -8.06 5.69
C THR A 619 6.85 -8.92 4.92
N PRO A 620 6.43 -9.70 3.91
CA PRO A 620 7.36 -10.52 3.12
C PRO A 620 8.22 -9.64 2.20
N VAL A 621 9.54 -9.84 2.24
CA VAL A 621 10.55 -9.00 1.56
C VAL A 621 11.37 -9.75 0.51
N SER A 622 11.70 -11.03 0.73
CA SER A 622 12.29 -11.94 -0.27
C SER A 622 11.92 -13.41 -0.02
N PHE A 623 12.44 -14.30 -0.87
CA PHE A 623 12.32 -15.75 -0.73
C PHE A 623 13.68 -16.43 -0.88
N ASP A 624 13.96 -17.42 -0.04
CA ASP A 624 15.18 -18.22 -0.15
C ASP A 624 14.90 -19.58 -0.76
N GLU A 625 15.43 -19.82 -1.96
CA GLU A 625 15.41 -21.10 -2.65
C GLU A 625 16.58 -21.97 -2.20
N PHE A 626 16.30 -23.17 -1.68
CA PHE A 626 17.32 -24.15 -1.27
C PHE A 626 17.04 -25.54 -1.87
N PRO A 627 18.06 -26.37 -2.11
CA PRO A 627 17.87 -27.76 -2.54
C PRO A 627 17.07 -28.55 -1.49
N GLU A 628 15.89 -29.07 -1.87
CA GLU A 628 15.07 -29.91 -1.00
C GLU A 628 14.95 -31.31 -1.59
N ALA A 629 15.43 -32.33 -0.88
CA ALA A 629 15.20 -33.72 -1.25
C ALA A 629 13.82 -34.17 -0.74
N HIS A 630 12.94 -34.55 -1.68
CA HIS A 630 11.63 -35.12 -1.37
C HIS A 630 11.68 -36.65 -1.56
N CYS A 631 11.61 -37.41 -0.46
CA CYS A 631 11.73 -38.87 -0.50
C CYS A 631 10.39 -39.57 -0.26
N ASN A 632 10.19 -40.75 -0.88
CA ASN A 632 8.96 -41.53 -0.80
C ASN A 632 9.16 -42.80 0.03
N GLU A 633 8.70 -42.81 1.27
CA GLU A 633 9.02 -43.86 2.24
C GLU A 633 8.29 -45.20 2.02
N LYS A 634 7.35 -45.31 1.07
CA LYS A 634 6.74 -46.60 0.70
C LYS A 634 7.69 -47.54 -0.09
N LYS A 635 8.94 -47.11 -0.28
CA LYS A 635 10.09 -47.94 -0.67
C LYS A 635 11.29 -47.81 0.30
N GLY A 636 11.10 -47.13 1.43
CA GLY A 636 12.16 -46.61 2.28
C GLY A 636 12.88 -45.40 1.68
N TRP A 637 13.57 -44.64 2.54
CA TRP A 637 14.31 -43.42 2.19
C TRP A 637 15.39 -43.64 1.11
N TRP A 638 15.85 -44.87 0.93
CA TRP A 638 17.01 -45.21 0.10
C TRP A 638 16.76 -45.16 -1.42
N ASP A 639 15.56 -45.45 -1.91
CA ASP A 639 15.27 -45.54 -3.36
C ASP A 639 13.99 -44.79 -3.77
N GLY A 640 14.00 -43.47 -3.60
CA GLY A 640 12.88 -42.62 -4.02
C GLY A 640 13.03 -41.10 -3.86
N CYS A 641 14.18 -40.60 -3.44
CA CYS A 641 14.41 -39.16 -3.30
C CYS A 641 14.50 -38.46 -4.67
N VAL A 642 13.65 -37.45 -4.90
CA VAL A 642 13.78 -36.50 -6.00
C VAL A 642 14.26 -35.15 -5.48
N ASN A 643 15.21 -34.55 -6.18
CA ASN A 643 15.67 -33.20 -5.89
C ASN A 643 14.63 -32.20 -6.39
N GLY A 644 14.07 -31.41 -5.48
CA GLY A 644 13.28 -30.23 -5.76
C GLY A 644 13.91 -28.97 -5.17
N THR A 645 13.10 -27.92 -5.07
CA THR A 645 13.50 -26.63 -4.51
C THR A 645 12.54 -26.29 -3.39
N GLY A 646 13.04 -26.31 -2.16
CA GLY A 646 12.34 -25.77 -1.02
C GLY A 646 12.40 -24.25 -1.07
N VAL A 647 11.40 -23.59 -0.47
CA VAL A 647 11.33 -22.13 -0.40
C VAL A 647 10.98 -21.69 1.01
N MET A 648 11.74 -20.72 1.52
CA MET A 648 11.44 -19.97 2.75
C MET A 648 11.04 -18.54 2.40
N ILE A 649 10.29 -17.89 3.28
CA ILE A 649 9.86 -16.50 3.13
C ILE A 649 10.64 -15.67 4.14
N ASN A 650 11.33 -14.63 3.67
CA ASN A 650 12.00 -13.66 4.53
C ASN A 650 11.05 -12.50 4.83
N TRP A 651 11.02 -12.07 6.09
CA TRP A 651 10.06 -11.10 6.60
C TRP A 651 10.76 -9.92 7.28
N SER A 652 10.19 -8.72 7.13
CA SER A 652 10.64 -7.50 7.79
C SER A 652 9.46 -6.75 8.39
N ASP A 653 9.70 -6.03 9.49
CA ASP A 653 8.69 -5.21 10.14
C ASP A 653 8.52 -3.83 9.49
N LEU A 654 9.40 -3.49 8.53
CA LEU A 654 9.27 -2.29 7.72
C LEU A 654 8.30 -2.53 6.55
N GLY A 655 7.01 -2.61 6.87
CA GLY A 655 5.91 -2.66 5.89
C GLY A 655 4.53 -2.77 6.54
N ASP A 656 3.50 -3.01 5.72
CA ASP A 656 2.07 -3.05 6.08
C ASP A 656 1.43 -4.47 6.04
N GLY A 657 2.24 -5.52 5.93
CA GLY A 657 1.80 -6.91 5.73
C GLY A 657 1.61 -7.32 4.25
N THR A 658 1.81 -6.39 3.31
CA THR A 658 1.76 -6.64 1.86
C THR A 658 2.88 -5.92 1.10
N VAL A 659 3.16 -4.66 1.45
CA VAL A 659 4.11 -3.78 0.78
C VAL A 659 5.22 -3.37 1.75
N PRO A 660 6.50 -3.67 1.44
CA PRO A 660 7.62 -3.16 2.23
C PRO A 660 7.74 -1.63 2.13
N LEU A 661 8.04 -0.99 3.25
CA LEU A 661 8.21 0.45 3.41
C LEU A 661 9.18 1.05 2.38
N GLY A 662 10.26 0.33 2.03
CA GLY A 662 11.19 0.73 0.99
C GLY A 662 10.55 0.92 -0.39
N SER A 663 9.65 0.00 -0.78
CA SER A 663 8.88 0.08 -2.04
C SER A 663 7.80 1.18 -1.99
N ALA A 664 7.22 1.43 -0.82
CA ALA A 664 6.21 2.49 -0.66
C ALA A 664 6.80 3.91 -0.55
N ARG A 665 8.00 4.07 0.03
CA ARG A 665 8.66 5.36 0.33
C ARG A 665 9.66 5.81 -0.74
N LEU A 666 10.33 4.87 -1.42
CA LEU A 666 11.41 5.10 -2.40
C LEU A 666 12.70 5.73 -1.82
N THR A 667 13.81 5.62 -2.57
CA THR A 667 15.03 6.41 -2.35
C THR A 667 14.97 7.76 -3.05
N ALA A 668 15.73 8.75 -2.56
CA ALA A 668 15.73 10.12 -3.09
C ALA A 668 15.96 10.26 -4.62
N GLY A 669 16.59 9.28 -5.28
CA GLY A 669 16.76 9.26 -6.73
C GLY A 669 15.51 8.88 -7.54
N LEU A 670 14.55 8.17 -6.92
CA LEU A 670 13.27 7.75 -7.51
C LEU A 670 12.08 8.54 -6.95
N ARG A 671 12.19 8.97 -5.68
CA ARG A 671 11.18 9.67 -4.88
C ARG A 671 10.55 10.88 -5.59
N GLY A 672 11.35 11.63 -6.32
CA GLY A 672 11.03 12.97 -6.83
C GLY A 672 11.33 14.08 -5.83
N ASN A 673 11.37 15.32 -6.30
CA ASN A 673 11.49 16.50 -5.43
C ASN A 673 10.16 16.77 -4.72
N SER A 674 10.22 17.21 -3.46
CA SER A 674 9.08 17.68 -2.65
C SER A 674 7.91 16.69 -2.51
N VAL A 675 8.18 15.49 -1.97
CA VAL A 675 7.15 14.53 -1.54
C VAL A 675 7.14 14.41 -0.01
N THR A 676 5.97 14.63 0.60
CA THR A 676 5.73 14.38 2.03
C THR A 676 5.24 12.95 2.22
N GLU A 677 5.74 12.25 3.24
CA GLU A 677 5.59 10.80 3.36
C GLU A 677 5.34 10.37 4.82
N PRO A 678 4.16 10.67 5.39
CA PRO A 678 3.81 10.25 6.74
C PRO A 678 3.75 8.72 6.85
N ALA A 679 4.26 8.18 7.96
CA ALA A 679 4.35 6.75 8.21
C ALA A 679 3.38 6.33 9.34
N TYR A 680 2.61 5.27 9.11
CA TYR A 680 1.60 4.77 10.05
C TYR A 680 2.01 3.39 10.55
N SER A 681 2.23 3.26 11.86
CA SER A 681 2.83 2.06 12.47
C SER A 681 1.78 1.10 13.02
N GLY A 682 1.91 -0.20 12.72
CA GLY A 682 1.07 -1.27 13.26
C GLY A 682 -0.29 -1.43 12.57
N ILE A 683 -0.49 -0.84 11.39
CA ILE A 683 -1.76 -0.85 10.65
C ILE A 683 -1.60 -1.66 9.36
N GLY A 684 -2.48 -2.64 9.15
CA GLY A 684 -2.43 -3.54 8.00
C GLY A 684 -2.84 -2.89 6.67
N HIS A 685 -2.34 -3.44 5.56
CA HIS A 685 -2.55 -2.93 4.20
C HIS A 685 -4.02 -2.63 3.83
N VAL A 686 -4.95 -3.51 4.19
CA VAL A 686 -6.39 -3.35 3.85
C VAL A 686 -7.10 -2.42 4.84
N GLU A 687 -6.52 -2.28 6.02
CA GLU A 687 -7.04 -1.52 7.15
C GLU A 687 -6.66 -0.03 7.02
N LEU A 688 -5.44 0.29 6.55
CA LEU A 688 -4.96 1.65 6.27
C LEU A 688 -5.97 2.58 5.57
N PRO A 689 -6.60 2.23 4.43
CA PRO A 689 -7.57 3.11 3.77
C PRO A 689 -8.89 3.29 4.54
N ASN A 690 -9.13 2.55 5.63
CA ASN A 690 -10.31 2.67 6.47
C ASN A 690 -10.03 3.45 7.78
N GLU A 691 -8.77 3.74 8.10
CA GLU A 691 -8.39 4.47 9.30
C GLU A 691 -8.66 5.97 9.20
N SER A 692 -9.25 6.53 10.25
CA SER A 692 -9.71 7.93 10.25
C SER A 692 -8.56 8.92 10.06
N GLN A 693 -7.46 8.72 10.77
CA GLN A 693 -6.28 9.59 10.67
C GLN A 693 -5.61 9.51 9.29
N VAL A 694 -5.53 8.31 8.70
CA VAL A 694 -4.93 8.09 7.38
C VAL A 694 -5.77 8.78 6.29
N VAL A 695 -7.10 8.63 6.34
CA VAL A 695 -7.97 9.29 5.36
C VAL A 695 -8.04 10.81 5.59
N TYR A 696 -7.97 11.28 6.84
CA TYR A 696 -7.88 12.70 7.17
C TYR A 696 -6.59 13.34 6.63
N ASP A 697 -5.41 12.80 6.94
CA ASP A 697 -4.14 13.30 6.39
C ASP A 697 -4.12 13.22 4.85
N ALA A 698 -4.80 12.23 4.24
CA ALA A 698 -4.96 12.11 2.80
C ALA A 698 -5.86 13.20 2.19
N VAL A 699 -6.92 13.63 2.89
CA VAL A 699 -7.77 14.76 2.50
C VAL A 699 -7.00 16.07 2.59
N ASN A 700 -6.37 16.34 3.72
CA ASN A 700 -5.53 17.52 3.96
C ASN A 700 -4.47 17.66 2.84
N ALA A 701 -3.74 16.58 2.56
CA ALA A 701 -2.72 16.53 1.51
C ALA A 701 -3.22 16.94 0.12
N VAL A 702 -4.44 16.55 -0.28
CA VAL A 702 -5.02 16.94 -1.59
C VAL A 702 -5.68 18.31 -1.58
N GLN A 703 -6.16 18.80 -0.42
CA GLN A 703 -6.74 20.13 -0.29
C GLN A 703 -5.67 21.25 -0.37
N GLY A 704 -4.46 20.99 0.13
CA GLY A 704 -3.38 21.98 0.14
C GLY A 704 -2.40 21.79 1.29
N GLU A 705 -2.93 21.23 2.37
CA GLU A 705 -2.40 21.23 3.73
C GLU A 705 -1.29 20.20 3.97
N GLY A 706 -0.57 20.36 5.08
CA GLY A 706 0.40 19.38 5.56
C GLY A 706 -0.28 18.26 6.35
N PRO A 707 0.33 17.06 6.44
CA PRO A 707 -0.12 16.04 7.39
C PRO A 707 0.13 16.50 8.83
N THR A 708 -0.68 15.98 9.75
CA THR A 708 -0.65 16.39 11.15
C THR A 708 0.68 16.12 11.86
N THR A 709 0.97 16.86 12.92
CA THR A 709 2.16 16.67 13.78
C THR A 709 2.24 15.26 14.39
N ALA A 710 1.11 14.57 14.57
CA ALA A 710 1.07 13.17 14.98
C ALA A 710 1.69 12.23 13.93
N ALA A 711 1.34 12.42 12.65
CA ALA A 711 1.90 11.64 11.54
C ALA A 711 3.38 12.00 11.25
N LEU A 712 3.78 13.26 11.50
CA LEU A 712 5.18 13.70 11.41
C LEU A 712 6.06 13.20 12.57
N ALA A 713 5.49 12.84 13.72
CA ALA A 713 6.26 12.23 14.82
C ALA A 713 6.87 10.89 14.41
N ALA A 714 6.19 10.11 13.56
CA ALA A 714 6.68 8.86 13.00
C ALA A 714 7.71 9.03 11.86
N GLN A 715 7.89 10.24 11.31
CA GLN A 715 8.91 10.50 10.29
C GLN A 715 10.31 10.74 10.85
N ARG A 716 10.46 11.03 12.15
CA ARG A 716 11.68 11.60 12.75
C ARG A 716 12.86 10.65 12.92
N ASP A 717 13.00 9.66 12.05
CA ASP A 717 14.19 8.83 11.99
C ASP A 717 14.63 8.50 10.55
N ASP A 718 15.53 9.34 10.03
CA ASP A 718 16.20 9.09 8.74
C ASP A 718 17.22 7.92 8.83
N THR A 719 17.51 7.39 10.03
CA THR A 719 18.21 6.10 10.16
C THR A 719 17.34 4.92 9.74
N VAL A 720 16.04 5.10 9.44
CA VAL A 720 15.18 4.03 8.91
C VAL A 720 15.67 3.48 7.56
N GLN A 721 16.45 4.22 6.77
CA GLN A 721 17.14 3.63 5.60
C GLN A 721 18.35 2.75 5.96
N ALA A 722 18.93 2.90 7.14
CA ALA A 722 19.85 1.92 7.73
C ALA A 722 19.09 0.78 8.45
N ALA A 723 17.87 1.03 8.93
CA ALA A 723 16.98 0.04 9.54
C ALA A 723 16.36 -0.95 8.53
N ALA A 724 16.90 -1.08 7.31
CA ALA A 724 16.74 -2.31 6.53
C ALA A 724 17.24 -3.55 7.32
N ALA A 725 18.10 -3.36 8.32
CA ALA A 725 18.47 -4.34 9.35
C ALA A 725 17.56 -4.35 10.60
N GLY A 726 16.36 -3.75 10.54
CA GLY A 726 15.32 -3.83 11.56
C GLY A 726 14.55 -5.15 11.46
N GLY A 727 15.27 -6.26 11.60
CA GLY A 727 14.73 -7.60 11.34
C GLY A 727 13.99 -8.22 12.52
N LEU A 728 13.47 -9.42 12.26
CA LEU A 728 12.68 -10.23 13.20
C LEU A 728 13.33 -10.35 14.58
N THR A 729 12.52 -10.24 15.63
CA THR A 729 12.93 -10.56 17.01
C THR A 729 11.89 -11.47 17.65
N GLY A 730 12.29 -12.65 18.12
CA GLY A 730 11.38 -13.71 18.55
C GLY A 730 11.96 -15.12 18.42
N THR A 731 11.08 -16.13 18.43
CA THR A 731 11.45 -17.56 18.33
C THR A 731 10.76 -18.24 17.15
N GLU A 732 11.53 -18.93 16.33
CA GLU A 732 11.06 -19.80 15.25
C GLU A 732 10.98 -21.26 15.72
N VAL A 733 9.91 -21.95 15.30
CA VAL A 733 9.86 -23.41 15.24
C VAL A 733 10.10 -23.83 13.80
N GLU A 734 11.26 -24.42 13.52
CA GLU A 734 11.58 -24.96 12.20
C GLU A 734 11.51 -26.49 12.20
N ILE A 735 10.79 -27.06 11.24
CA ILE A 735 10.52 -28.49 11.14
C ILE A 735 10.67 -28.95 9.69
N ARG A 736 11.27 -30.11 9.45
CA ARG A 736 11.26 -30.77 8.15
C ARG A 736 10.85 -32.23 8.30
N GLY A 737 9.78 -32.64 7.61
CA GLY A 737 9.23 -33.99 7.71
C GLY A 737 7.79 -34.11 7.23
N PRO A 738 7.18 -35.31 7.30
CA PRO A 738 5.81 -35.56 6.87
C PRO A 738 4.82 -35.11 7.94
N VAL A 739 4.74 -33.80 8.22
CA VAL A 739 3.93 -33.22 9.29
C VAL A 739 3.16 -31.96 8.86
N ASN A 740 2.21 -31.56 9.70
CA ASN A 740 1.68 -30.21 9.82
C ASN A 740 2.00 -29.66 11.22
N LEU A 741 2.22 -28.36 11.33
CA LEU A 741 2.47 -27.65 12.60
C LEU A 741 1.33 -26.68 12.89
N LEU A 742 0.87 -26.66 14.13
CA LEU A 742 -0.12 -25.72 14.66
C LEU A 742 0.35 -25.16 16.01
N LEU A 743 0.70 -23.88 16.04
CA LEU A 743 0.90 -23.11 17.26
C LEU A 743 -0.46 -22.69 17.84
N THR A 744 -0.59 -22.64 19.17
CA THR A 744 -1.77 -22.12 19.89
C THR A 744 -1.33 -21.30 21.10
N ASP A 745 -1.68 -20.03 21.18
CA ASP A 745 -1.30 -19.13 22.27
C ASP A 745 -2.16 -19.30 23.54
N ALA A 746 -1.86 -18.53 24.58
CA ALA A 746 -2.60 -18.55 25.84
C ALA A 746 -4.03 -17.96 25.75
N GLY A 747 -4.36 -17.20 24.70
CA GLY A 747 -5.71 -16.75 24.38
C GLY A 747 -6.52 -17.77 23.58
N GLY A 748 -5.87 -18.81 23.05
CA GLY A 748 -6.46 -19.79 22.15
C GLY A 748 -6.43 -19.39 20.67
N LEU A 749 -5.75 -18.28 20.34
CA LEU A 749 -5.40 -17.88 18.97
C LEU A 749 -4.33 -18.83 18.43
N ARG A 750 -4.22 -18.97 17.11
CA ARG A 750 -3.47 -20.08 16.50
C ARG A 750 -2.76 -19.69 15.22
N THR A 751 -1.63 -20.33 14.95
CA THR A 751 -0.84 -20.12 13.73
C THR A 751 -0.34 -21.44 13.16
N GLY A 752 -0.62 -21.74 11.90
CA GLY A 752 -0.29 -22.99 11.21
C GLY A 752 -1.50 -23.87 10.83
N PHE A 753 -1.22 -25.06 10.31
CA PHE A 753 -2.21 -25.94 9.67
C PHE A 753 -3.13 -26.65 10.68
N THR A 754 -4.45 -26.57 10.48
CA THR A 754 -5.43 -27.22 11.38
C THR A 754 -5.75 -28.68 11.09
N ASP A 755 -5.79 -29.07 9.81
CA ASP A 755 -6.23 -30.39 9.37
C ASP A 755 -5.58 -30.70 8.00
N PRO A 756 -4.95 -31.88 7.80
CA PRO A 756 -4.35 -32.25 6.52
C PRO A 756 -5.33 -32.28 5.32
N SER A 757 -6.64 -32.34 5.58
CA SER A 757 -7.70 -32.49 4.57
C SER A 757 -8.40 -31.19 4.16
N THR A 758 -8.09 -30.05 4.80
CA THR A 758 -8.81 -28.77 4.58
C THR A 758 -8.00 -27.69 3.88
N GLU A 759 -6.66 -27.79 3.85
CA GLU A 759 -5.75 -26.72 3.39
C GLU A 759 -5.95 -25.36 4.12
N VAL A 760 -6.37 -25.39 5.38
CA VAL A 760 -6.61 -24.19 6.23
C VAL A 760 -5.41 -23.93 7.16
N GLU A 761 -4.77 -22.77 6.96
CA GLU A 761 -3.53 -22.31 7.58
C GLU A 761 -3.81 -21.06 8.41
N LEU A 762 -3.78 -21.20 9.74
CA LEU A 762 -4.07 -20.10 10.68
C LEU A 762 -2.90 -19.13 10.76
N GLU A 763 -3.19 -17.84 10.94
CA GLU A 763 -2.23 -16.80 11.38
C GLU A 763 -2.93 -15.86 12.39
N ASP A 764 -3.80 -16.42 13.25
CA ASP A 764 -4.61 -15.66 14.21
C ASP A 764 -3.77 -15.10 15.39
N ILE A 765 -2.52 -15.55 15.61
CA ILE A 765 -1.63 -15.02 16.68
C ILE A 765 -0.95 -13.71 16.21
N PRO A 766 -1.17 -12.56 16.87
CA PRO A 766 -0.64 -11.27 16.40
C PRO A 766 0.88 -11.24 16.28
N GLY A 767 1.39 -10.86 15.10
CA GLY A 767 2.82 -10.73 14.83
C GLY A 767 3.57 -12.06 14.74
N SER A 768 2.88 -13.20 14.71
CA SER A 768 3.43 -14.48 14.24
C SER A 768 3.53 -14.52 12.70
N THR A 769 4.23 -15.51 12.16
CA THR A 769 4.13 -15.89 10.74
C THR A 769 4.21 -17.41 10.58
N TYR A 770 3.75 -17.93 9.46
CA TYR A 770 3.88 -19.33 9.06
C TYR A 770 4.34 -19.44 7.61
N ALA A 771 5.25 -20.39 7.34
CA ALA A 771 5.65 -20.77 6.00
C ALA A 771 5.76 -22.29 5.92
N ALA A 772 5.25 -22.89 4.85
CA ALA A 772 5.40 -24.32 4.59
C ALA A 772 5.73 -24.56 3.12
N GLY A 773 6.77 -25.37 2.89
CA GLY A 773 7.16 -25.85 1.57
C GLY A 773 6.14 -26.80 0.95
N VAL A 774 6.38 -27.19 -0.30
CA VAL A 774 5.44 -27.97 -1.10
C VAL A 774 5.78 -29.46 -1.06
N GLY A 775 4.78 -30.30 -0.80
CA GLY A 775 4.90 -31.76 -0.86
C GLY A 775 4.88 -32.45 0.51
N PRO A 776 5.05 -33.79 0.54
CA PRO A 776 4.87 -34.61 1.74
C PRO A 776 6.07 -34.60 2.70
N TYR A 777 7.16 -33.89 2.40
CA TYR A 777 8.39 -33.88 3.21
C TYR A 777 8.98 -32.47 3.39
N LYS A 778 8.08 -31.48 3.37
CA LYS A 778 8.33 -30.05 3.38
C LYS A 778 9.09 -29.56 4.63
N ARG A 779 9.95 -28.55 4.44
CA ARG A 779 10.32 -27.57 5.49
C ARG A 779 9.08 -26.77 5.90
N ILE A 780 8.94 -26.49 7.19
CA ILE A 780 7.92 -25.66 7.81
C ILE A 780 8.63 -24.73 8.79
N SER A 781 8.29 -23.46 8.76
CA SER A 781 8.67 -22.46 9.74
C SER A 781 7.40 -21.86 10.35
N ALA A 782 7.41 -21.67 11.67
CA ALA A 782 6.39 -20.86 12.34
C ALA A 782 7.07 -19.96 13.39
N PHE A 783 6.95 -18.65 13.18
CA PHE A 783 7.62 -17.64 13.99
C PHE A 783 6.70 -17.05 15.05
N LEU A 784 7.24 -16.82 16.25
CA LEU A 784 6.58 -16.16 17.37
C LEU A 784 7.41 -14.96 17.83
N ARG A 785 6.97 -13.76 17.46
CA ARG A 785 7.55 -12.48 17.89
C ARG A 785 7.67 -12.36 19.41
N GLN A 786 6.56 -12.60 20.12
CA GLN A 786 6.47 -12.53 21.58
C GLN A 786 5.46 -13.55 22.13
N GLY A 787 5.56 -13.83 23.43
CA GLY A 787 4.62 -14.70 24.14
C GLY A 787 5.08 -16.15 24.24
N ARG A 788 4.11 -17.06 24.41
CA ARG A 788 4.30 -18.52 24.44
C ARG A 788 3.13 -19.17 23.73
N ALA A 789 3.40 -20.09 22.82
CA ALA A 789 2.37 -20.89 22.16
C ALA A 789 2.69 -22.39 22.25
N ALA A 790 1.69 -23.22 22.52
CA ALA A 790 1.78 -24.66 22.44
C ALA A 790 1.87 -25.09 20.97
N ALA A 791 3.00 -25.66 20.57
CA ALA A 791 3.15 -26.29 19.27
C ALA A 791 2.55 -27.72 19.32
N THR A 792 1.53 -27.93 18.50
CA THR A 792 0.97 -29.24 18.17
C THR A 792 1.45 -29.61 16.78
N ILE A 793 2.34 -30.59 16.69
CA ILE A 793 2.88 -31.08 15.42
C ILE A 793 2.18 -32.41 15.15
N THR A 794 1.55 -32.58 13.99
CA THR A 794 0.80 -33.80 13.65
C THR A 794 1.33 -34.38 12.35
N SER A 795 1.70 -35.65 12.37
CA SER A 795 2.17 -36.39 11.20
C SER A 795 1.07 -36.62 10.15
N THR A 796 1.49 -36.74 8.90
CA THR A 796 0.64 -36.90 7.71
C THR A 796 0.94 -38.19 6.94
N ASP A 797 2.15 -38.74 7.06
CA ASP A 797 2.54 -40.10 6.65
C ASP A 797 3.65 -40.58 7.61
N PHE A 798 4.18 -41.78 7.40
CA PHE A 798 5.33 -42.31 8.15
C PHE A 798 6.63 -41.58 7.77
N GLY A 799 7.56 -41.39 8.73
CA GLY A 799 8.92 -40.94 8.43
C GLY A 799 9.69 -40.32 9.58
N TYR A 800 10.69 -39.52 9.27
CA TYR A 800 11.49 -38.75 10.23
C TYR A 800 11.11 -37.27 10.23
N VAL A 801 11.08 -36.69 11.42
CA VAL A 801 10.92 -35.26 11.67
C VAL A 801 12.22 -34.71 12.21
N TYR A 802 12.82 -33.80 11.44
CA TYR A 802 13.92 -32.96 11.89
C TYR A 802 13.31 -31.70 12.49
N LEU A 803 13.74 -31.30 13.69
CA LEU A 803 13.19 -30.19 14.45
C LEU A 803 14.35 -29.34 14.99
N ARG A 804 14.29 -28.02 14.77
CA ARG A 804 15.12 -27.05 15.48
C ARG A 804 14.33 -25.82 15.89
N LEU A 805 14.76 -25.19 16.98
CA LEU A 805 14.22 -23.91 17.43
C LEU A 805 15.30 -22.84 17.26
N ARG A 806 14.93 -21.69 16.69
CA ARG A 806 15.87 -20.59 16.43
C ARG A 806 15.41 -19.33 17.15
N THR A 807 16.36 -18.57 17.70
CA THR A 807 16.11 -17.24 18.29
C THR A 807 16.65 -16.20 17.35
N TYR A 808 15.80 -15.24 16.97
CA TYR A 808 16.18 -14.08 16.17
C TYR A 808 16.25 -12.84 17.06
N GLU A 809 17.26 -12.00 16.86
CA GLU A 809 17.36 -10.66 17.42
C GLU A 809 17.75 -9.69 16.28
N ASN A 810 16.89 -8.71 16.00
CA ASN A 810 17.05 -7.77 14.86
C ASN A 810 17.31 -8.45 13.51
N GLY A 811 16.74 -9.65 13.29
CA GLY A 811 16.89 -10.45 12.06
C GLY A 811 18.08 -11.40 12.04
N VAL A 812 19.00 -11.33 13.00
CA VAL A 812 20.13 -12.25 13.10
C VAL A 812 19.77 -13.44 13.97
N ILE A 813 20.08 -14.66 13.53
CA ILE A 813 19.92 -15.87 14.34
C ILE A 813 20.98 -15.88 15.45
N THR A 814 20.59 -15.61 16.69
CA THR A 814 21.52 -15.54 17.84
C THR A 814 21.72 -16.90 18.51
N SER A 815 20.75 -17.81 18.38
CA SER A 815 20.89 -19.20 18.82
C SER A 815 20.03 -20.20 18.04
N THR A 816 20.56 -21.41 17.88
CA THR A 816 19.88 -22.56 17.26
C THR A 816 19.94 -23.76 18.21
N ILE A 817 18.79 -24.38 18.47
CA ILE A 817 18.61 -25.56 19.32
C ILE A 817 18.06 -26.70 18.45
N PRO A 818 18.90 -27.60 17.92
CA PRO A 818 18.43 -28.76 17.19
C PRO A 818 17.97 -29.89 18.12
N TYR A 819 17.20 -30.81 17.58
CA TYR A 819 16.79 -32.07 18.21
C TYR A 819 17.31 -33.26 17.39
N GLU A 820 17.33 -34.44 18.00
CA GLU A 820 17.57 -35.69 17.26
C GLU A 820 16.42 -35.97 16.27
N PRO A 821 16.64 -36.67 15.15
CA PRO A 821 15.59 -37.02 14.22
C PRO A 821 14.51 -37.87 14.90
N ILE A 822 13.26 -37.40 14.87
CA ILE A 822 12.12 -38.05 15.53
C ILE A 822 11.41 -38.97 14.53
N LEU A 823 11.48 -40.28 14.72
CA LEU A 823 10.69 -41.24 13.94
C LEU A 823 9.20 -41.17 14.34
N ILE A 824 8.30 -41.15 13.34
CA ILE A 824 6.85 -41.06 13.49
C ILE A 824 6.10 -42.05 12.60
N GLY A 825 4.98 -42.58 13.11
CA GLY A 825 3.91 -43.20 12.34
C GLY A 825 2.81 -42.20 11.96
N PRO A 826 1.93 -42.53 10.98
CA PRO A 826 0.86 -41.62 10.57
C PRO A 826 -0.15 -41.34 11.68
N ASN A 827 -0.47 -40.06 11.90
CA ASN A 827 -1.30 -39.51 12.99
C ASN A 827 -0.62 -39.47 14.39
N ASP A 828 0.67 -39.79 14.50
CA ASP A 828 1.49 -39.40 15.67
C ASP A 828 1.53 -37.89 15.83
N HIS A 829 1.39 -37.43 17.08
CA HIS A 829 1.56 -36.05 17.50
C HIS A 829 2.88 -35.85 18.24
N ILE A 830 3.66 -34.86 17.84
CA ILE A 830 4.88 -34.42 18.53
C ILE A 830 4.54 -33.18 19.38
N THR A 831 4.94 -33.17 20.65
CA THR A 831 4.56 -32.16 21.65
C THR A 831 5.71 -31.75 22.57
N PHE A 832 5.74 -30.49 22.99
CA PHE A 832 6.76 -29.95 23.92
C PHE A 832 6.30 -30.08 25.39
N ASN A 833 7.08 -30.78 26.21
CA ASN A 833 6.75 -31.00 27.61
C ASN A 833 6.89 -29.71 28.42
N GLY A 834 5.78 -29.14 28.89
CA GLY A 834 5.76 -27.84 29.58
C GLY A 834 4.77 -26.83 28.99
N GLY A 835 4.11 -27.17 27.88
CA GLY A 835 2.94 -26.43 27.38
C GLY A 835 3.25 -25.22 26.48
N GLY A 836 4.47 -25.08 25.97
CA GLY A 836 4.80 -24.01 25.04
C GLY A 836 6.17 -24.15 24.40
N VAL A 837 6.33 -23.53 23.22
CA VAL A 837 7.61 -23.16 22.64
C VAL A 837 8.21 -22.05 23.51
N THR A 838 9.36 -22.33 24.11
CA THR A 838 10.13 -21.37 24.92
C THR A 838 11.62 -21.69 24.80
N VAL A 839 12.46 -20.67 24.78
CA VAL A 839 13.92 -20.80 24.92
C VAL A 839 14.29 -20.56 26.40
N PRO A 840 15.18 -21.37 27.02
CA PRO A 840 15.69 -22.65 26.54
C PRO A 840 14.60 -23.74 26.55
N ALA A 841 14.64 -24.62 25.56
CA ALA A 841 13.55 -25.55 25.29
C ALA A 841 13.62 -26.84 26.11
N THR A 842 12.44 -27.44 26.29
CA THR A 842 12.25 -28.66 27.07
C THR A 842 12.27 -29.91 26.20
N ARG A 843 12.09 -31.08 26.83
CA ARG A 843 11.96 -32.36 26.13
C ARG A 843 10.77 -32.38 25.18
N VAL A 844 10.88 -33.19 24.14
CA VAL A 844 9.82 -33.46 23.15
C VAL A 844 9.30 -34.89 23.30
N SER A 845 7.98 -35.08 23.18
CA SER A 845 7.26 -36.35 23.33
C SER A 845 6.41 -36.68 22.10
N VAL A 846 6.30 -37.97 21.76
CA VAL A 846 5.47 -38.48 20.65
C VAL A 846 4.24 -39.22 21.20
N THR A 847 3.07 -39.14 20.57
CA THR A 847 1.84 -39.84 21.02
C THR A 847 0.86 -40.05 19.84
N PRO A 848 0.28 -41.25 19.64
CA PRO A 848 0.35 -42.45 20.48
C PRO A 848 1.65 -43.24 20.31
N CYS A 849 2.28 -43.65 21.42
CA CYS A 849 3.54 -44.39 21.40
C CYS A 849 3.33 -45.91 21.23
N ASP A 850 2.85 -46.36 20.06
CA ASP A 850 2.76 -47.80 19.75
C ASP A 850 4.15 -48.48 19.66
N ALA A 851 5.22 -47.70 19.47
CA ALA A 851 6.61 -48.15 19.39
C ALA A 851 7.50 -47.81 20.61
N GLY A 852 6.95 -47.19 21.67
CA GLY A 852 7.68 -46.96 22.93
C GLY A 852 8.76 -45.86 22.90
N CYS A 853 8.58 -44.79 22.12
CA CYS A 853 9.56 -43.71 21.98
C CYS A 853 9.78 -42.93 23.30
N PRO A 854 11.01 -42.84 23.84
CA PRO A 854 11.31 -42.04 25.02
C PRO A 854 11.34 -40.54 24.70
N ALA A 855 10.89 -39.70 25.63
CA ALA A 855 10.89 -38.25 25.46
C ALA A 855 12.33 -37.71 25.28
N GLN A 856 12.62 -37.17 24.09
CA GLN A 856 13.95 -36.72 23.67
C GLN A 856 14.35 -35.41 24.35
N ASN A 857 15.65 -35.21 24.59
CA ASN A 857 16.20 -33.90 24.97
C ASN A 857 16.59 -33.11 23.70
N PRO A 858 16.63 -31.77 23.75
CA PRO A 858 17.36 -30.98 22.76
C PRO A 858 18.86 -31.33 22.76
N LEU A 859 19.50 -31.08 21.62
CA LEU A 859 20.96 -31.11 21.46
C LEU A 859 21.59 -29.80 22.01
N PRO A 860 22.92 -29.72 22.15
CA PRO A 860 23.59 -28.51 22.64
C PRO A 860 23.28 -27.29 21.76
N THR A 861 22.87 -26.20 22.39
CA THR A 861 22.59 -24.93 21.71
C THR A 861 23.84 -24.38 21.00
N VAL A 862 23.72 -24.08 19.71
CA VAL A 862 24.71 -23.28 18.97
C VAL A 862 24.35 -21.80 19.10
N THR A 863 25.34 -20.91 19.23
CA THR A 863 25.13 -19.47 19.48
C THR A 863 26.06 -18.59 18.66
N GLY A 864 25.69 -17.32 18.49
CA GLY A 864 26.42 -16.36 17.65
C GLY A 864 26.34 -16.72 16.17
N SER A 865 27.31 -16.29 15.36
CA SER A 865 27.30 -16.49 13.90
C SER A 865 27.26 -17.96 13.45
N ALA A 866 27.60 -18.91 14.33
CA ALA A 866 27.48 -20.34 14.06
C ALA A 866 26.04 -20.87 14.18
N ALA A 867 25.10 -20.10 14.75
CA ALA A 867 23.69 -20.48 14.83
C ALA A 867 22.93 -20.25 13.51
N ASP A 868 23.43 -19.31 12.71
CA ASP A 868 22.98 -18.97 11.34
C ASP A 868 23.48 -19.98 10.28
N ASP A 869 24.15 -21.05 10.72
CA ASP A 869 24.67 -22.08 9.83
C ASP A 869 23.53 -22.89 9.19
N GLU A 870 23.53 -22.91 7.86
CA GLU A 870 22.65 -23.69 6.97
C GLU A 870 23.45 -24.63 6.05
N THR A 871 24.77 -24.73 6.23
CA THR A 871 25.66 -25.47 5.32
C THR A 871 25.89 -26.88 5.85
N PRO A 872 25.48 -27.94 5.13
CA PRO A 872 25.85 -29.30 5.52
C PRO A 872 27.37 -29.52 5.56
N PRO A 873 27.86 -30.36 6.48
CA PRO A 873 29.23 -30.86 6.41
C PRO A 873 29.42 -31.80 5.20
N ASP A 874 30.63 -31.85 4.68
CA ASP A 874 31.06 -32.73 3.58
C ASP A 874 31.69 -34.01 4.14
N THR A 875 31.22 -35.19 3.72
CA THR A 875 31.67 -36.50 4.26
C THR A 875 32.70 -37.19 3.35
N ASP A 876 33.94 -37.33 3.83
CA ASP A 876 35.00 -38.08 3.15
C ASP A 876 35.21 -39.47 3.78
N VAL A 877 35.63 -40.46 2.97
CA VAL A 877 35.82 -41.84 3.40
C VAL A 877 36.86 -42.58 2.57
N ALA A 878 37.89 -43.08 3.26
CA ALA A 878 38.91 -43.95 2.71
C ALA A 878 38.60 -45.43 3.02
N LEU A 879 38.55 -46.26 1.98
CA LEU A 879 38.37 -47.71 2.09
C LEU A 879 39.66 -48.46 1.76
N GLY A 880 40.18 -49.20 2.74
CA GLY A 880 41.25 -50.18 2.54
C GLY A 880 40.67 -51.59 2.45
N TYR A 881 41.30 -52.49 1.68
CA TYR A 881 40.88 -53.89 1.57
C TYR A 881 42.07 -54.83 1.80
N ASP A 882 41.91 -55.79 2.70
CA ASP A 882 42.91 -56.82 3.00
C ASP A 882 42.24 -58.15 3.42
N GLU A 883 43.04 -59.18 3.71
CA GLU A 883 42.55 -60.51 4.08
C GLU A 883 42.87 -60.85 5.54
N TYR A 884 41.89 -61.46 6.22
CA TYR A 884 42.00 -61.93 7.59
C TYR A 884 41.27 -63.27 7.71
N ASP A 885 41.95 -64.29 8.23
CA ASP A 885 41.43 -65.66 8.37
C ASP A 885 40.80 -66.23 7.08
N GLY A 886 41.51 -66.06 5.95
CA GLY A 886 41.07 -66.53 4.62
C GLY A 886 39.84 -65.82 4.04
N ARG A 887 39.43 -64.69 4.63
CA ARG A 887 38.28 -63.87 4.22
C ARG A 887 38.73 -62.45 3.94
N LYS A 888 38.12 -61.79 2.96
CA LYS A 888 38.31 -60.34 2.79
C LYS A 888 37.65 -59.56 3.92
N ARG A 889 38.28 -58.46 4.28
CA ARG A 889 37.74 -57.40 5.14
C ARG A 889 37.95 -56.04 4.50
N VAL A 890 37.17 -55.06 4.94
CA VAL A 890 37.33 -53.64 4.58
C VAL A 890 37.72 -52.86 5.83
N HIS A 891 38.77 -52.04 5.73
CA HIS A 891 39.06 -50.97 6.67
C HIS A 891 38.28 -49.73 6.26
N ILE A 892 37.51 -49.17 7.20
CA ILE A 892 36.66 -48.00 6.98
C ILE A 892 37.20 -46.86 7.85
N ASP A 893 37.79 -45.87 7.19
CA ASP A 893 38.22 -44.62 7.79
C ASP A 893 37.34 -43.49 7.21
N ALA A 894 36.62 -42.77 8.07
CA ALA A 894 35.64 -41.76 7.66
C ALA A 894 35.86 -40.46 8.43
N SER A 895 35.76 -39.35 7.72
CA SER A 895 35.88 -38.01 8.30
C SER A 895 34.84 -37.08 7.70
N ALA A 896 34.68 -35.90 8.28
CA ALA A 896 33.85 -34.86 7.70
C ALA A 896 34.46 -33.49 7.98
N THR A 897 34.18 -32.54 7.09
CA THR A 897 34.55 -31.14 7.27
C THR A 897 33.33 -30.26 7.09
N ASP A 898 33.07 -29.42 8.09
CA ASP A 898 32.09 -28.35 7.97
C ASP A 898 32.76 -27.06 7.50
N ALA A 899 32.11 -26.36 6.58
CA ALA A 899 32.50 -25.06 6.04
C ALA A 899 31.56 -23.91 6.45
N GLY A 900 30.40 -24.21 7.04
CA GLY A 900 29.42 -23.22 7.52
C GLY A 900 29.81 -22.58 8.85
N GLY A 901 30.37 -23.37 9.77
CA GLY A 901 31.07 -22.87 10.97
C GLY A 901 30.52 -23.36 12.31
N SER A 902 29.40 -24.08 12.35
CA SER A 902 28.94 -24.77 13.56
C SER A 902 29.85 -25.95 13.93
N GLY A 903 30.56 -26.50 12.95
CA GLY A 903 31.48 -27.62 13.00
C GLY A 903 30.74 -28.96 13.06
N VAL A 904 31.35 -30.03 12.51
CA VAL A 904 30.80 -31.39 12.57
C VAL A 904 30.34 -31.76 13.99
N GLY A 905 29.12 -32.29 14.09
CA GLY A 905 28.53 -32.84 15.31
C GLY A 905 28.72 -34.35 15.39
N ARG A 906 28.43 -35.07 14.29
CA ARG A 906 28.68 -36.52 14.16
C ARG A 906 28.74 -37.00 12.70
N ILE A 907 29.15 -38.25 12.53
CA ILE A 907 28.98 -39.03 11.31
C ILE A 907 28.16 -40.28 11.67
N GLU A 908 27.15 -40.61 10.86
CA GLU A 908 26.33 -41.81 10.98
C GLU A 908 26.67 -42.80 9.85
N TRP A 909 26.74 -44.08 10.18
CA TRP A 909 27.05 -45.14 9.22
C TRP A 909 26.17 -46.38 9.38
N ALA A 910 25.98 -47.12 8.30
CA ALA A 910 25.47 -48.50 8.30
C ALA A 910 26.14 -49.31 7.18
N ILE A 911 26.17 -50.63 7.29
CA ILE A 911 26.54 -51.52 6.18
C ILE A 911 25.31 -52.38 5.85
N VAL A 912 24.84 -52.24 4.62
CA VAL A 912 23.50 -52.66 4.19
C VAL A 912 23.60 -53.76 3.13
N SER A 913 22.86 -54.85 3.32
CA SER A 913 22.75 -55.93 2.34
C SER A 913 21.91 -55.53 1.13
N SER A 914 22.05 -56.25 0.02
CA SER A 914 21.09 -56.26 -1.08
C SER A 914 19.89 -57.19 -0.84
N ASP A 915 19.79 -57.77 0.35
CA ASP A 915 18.66 -58.60 0.78
C ASP A 915 17.51 -57.67 1.27
N PRO A 916 16.31 -57.71 0.65
CA PRO A 916 15.22 -56.81 1.01
C PRO A 916 14.61 -57.09 2.40
N ASP A 917 14.89 -58.24 3.01
CA ASP A 917 14.45 -58.57 4.36
C ASP A 917 15.47 -58.11 5.45
N ASP A 918 16.66 -57.64 5.06
CA ASP A 918 17.67 -57.11 5.98
C ASP A 918 17.37 -55.64 6.36
N THR A 919 17.20 -55.37 7.66
CA THR A 919 16.86 -54.03 8.17
C THR A 919 18.13 -53.33 8.66
N PRO A 920 18.64 -52.31 7.95
CA PRO A 920 19.94 -51.71 8.25
C PRO A 920 19.94 -50.98 9.60
N GLN A 921 20.88 -51.33 10.47
CA GLN A 921 21.12 -50.64 11.72
C GLN A 921 22.19 -49.56 11.56
N TYR A 922 21.79 -48.32 11.82
CA TYR A 922 22.68 -47.15 11.77
C TYR A 922 23.36 -46.94 13.12
N SER A 923 24.61 -46.48 13.10
CA SER A 923 25.44 -46.24 14.27
C SER A 923 26.28 -44.97 14.09
N THR A 924 26.63 -44.30 15.19
CA THR A 924 27.58 -43.20 15.16
C THR A 924 28.99 -43.73 14.88
N TYR A 925 29.69 -43.12 13.93
CA TYR A 925 31.11 -43.38 13.68
C TYR A 925 31.95 -42.69 14.77
N GLY A 926 32.94 -43.41 15.31
CA GLY A 926 33.80 -42.89 16.39
C GLY A 926 35.30 -42.98 16.10
N LEU A 927 35.75 -44.10 15.52
CA LEU A 927 37.14 -44.37 15.14
C LEU A 927 37.16 -45.33 13.93
N PRO A 928 38.28 -45.42 13.19
CA PRO A 928 38.44 -46.36 12.08
C PRO A 928 38.28 -47.81 12.54
N PHE A 929 37.60 -48.62 11.72
CA PHE A 929 37.26 -49.99 12.06
C PHE A 929 37.37 -50.93 10.86
N TYR A 930 37.43 -52.23 11.15
CA TYR A 930 37.40 -53.28 10.13
C TYR A 930 36.04 -53.97 10.12
N TRP A 931 35.46 -54.14 8.94
CA TRP A 931 34.24 -54.93 8.73
C TRP A 931 34.49 -56.15 7.84
N MET A 932 33.75 -57.22 8.07
CA MET A 932 33.77 -58.43 7.26
C MET A 932 32.35 -58.92 6.98
N LYS A 933 32.13 -59.43 5.77
CA LYS A 933 30.87 -60.06 5.37
C LYS A 933 30.49 -61.23 6.31
N PRO A 934 29.22 -61.31 6.78
CA PRO A 934 28.76 -62.42 7.61
C PRO A 934 28.89 -63.79 6.91
N THR A 935 29.37 -64.79 7.65
CA THR A 935 29.58 -66.15 7.12
C THR A 935 28.26 -66.76 6.62
N GLY A 936 28.23 -67.21 5.37
CA GLY A 936 27.04 -67.81 4.75
C GLY A 936 26.09 -66.81 4.07
N SER A 937 26.31 -65.50 4.17
CA SER A 937 25.49 -64.51 3.48
C SER A 937 25.75 -64.45 1.97
N THR A 938 24.67 -64.35 1.19
CA THR A 938 24.69 -64.02 -0.24
C THR A 938 24.45 -62.52 -0.45
N GLY A 939 24.44 -62.05 -1.70
CA GLY A 939 24.22 -60.62 -2.01
C GLY A 939 25.45 -59.72 -1.91
N THR A 940 25.26 -58.48 -2.39
CA THR A 940 26.24 -57.38 -2.37
C THR A 940 26.01 -56.49 -1.14
N TRP A 941 27.06 -55.86 -0.63
CA TRP A 941 26.99 -55.02 0.56
C TRP A 941 27.40 -53.58 0.24
N THR A 942 26.75 -52.62 0.87
CA THR A 942 26.96 -51.18 0.63
C THR A 942 27.18 -50.47 1.96
N LEU A 943 28.28 -49.73 2.09
CA LEU A 943 28.47 -48.79 3.19
C LEU A 943 27.64 -47.54 2.90
N HIS A 944 26.79 -47.17 3.85
CA HIS A 944 26.05 -45.91 3.87
C HIS A 944 26.71 -45.00 4.91
N LEU A 945 27.04 -43.75 4.55
CA LEU A 945 27.63 -42.73 5.43
C LEU A 945 26.93 -41.38 5.24
N ARG A 946 26.67 -40.64 6.32
CA ARG A 946 26.30 -39.21 6.26
C ARG A 946 26.88 -38.46 7.45
N SER A 947 27.22 -37.19 7.29
CA SER A 947 27.60 -36.32 8.40
C SER A 947 26.49 -35.33 8.77
N ILE A 948 26.53 -34.87 10.02
CA ILE A 948 25.59 -33.92 10.62
C ILE A 948 26.43 -32.94 11.45
N ASP A 949 26.18 -31.63 11.31
CA ASP A 949 26.89 -30.59 12.04
C ASP A 949 26.34 -30.39 13.47
N LYS A 950 26.63 -29.24 14.11
CA LYS A 950 26.04 -28.88 15.42
C LYS A 950 24.77 -28.03 15.30
N ALA A 951 24.51 -27.37 14.18
CA ALA A 951 23.29 -26.60 13.93
C ALA A 951 22.09 -27.49 13.50
N GLY A 952 22.35 -28.76 13.17
CA GLY A 952 21.38 -29.75 12.71
C GLY A 952 21.32 -29.92 11.19
N ASN A 953 22.25 -29.34 10.42
CA ASN A 953 22.32 -29.52 8.98
C ASN A 953 22.94 -30.89 8.66
N ILE A 954 22.46 -31.51 7.57
CA ILE A 954 22.72 -32.92 7.24
C ILE A 954 23.24 -33.02 5.82
N ASP A 955 24.30 -33.82 5.63
CA ASP A 955 24.87 -34.17 4.34
C ASP A 955 23.89 -35.00 3.48
N GLY A 956 22.92 -34.29 2.89
CA GLY A 956 21.95 -34.75 1.91
C GLY A 956 21.35 -36.13 2.14
N SER A 957 21.75 -37.06 1.29
CA SER A 957 21.39 -38.48 1.33
C SER A 957 22.66 -39.31 1.47
N TYR A 958 22.63 -40.35 2.32
CA TYR A 958 23.78 -41.21 2.58
C TYR A 958 24.66 -41.49 1.36
N VAL A 959 25.95 -41.18 1.46
CA VAL A 959 27.01 -41.61 0.56
C VAL A 959 26.99 -43.14 0.53
N LYS A 960 26.57 -43.72 -0.59
CA LYS A 960 26.45 -45.17 -0.80
C LYS A 960 27.69 -45.71 -1.53
N ILE A 961 28.51 -46.52 -0.86
CA ILE A 961 29.73 -47.11 -1.45
C ILE A 961 29.65 -48.65 -1.45
N PRO A 962 29.59 -49.30 -2.63
CA PRO A 962 29.64 -50.76 -2.73
C PRO A 962 30.95 -51.34 -2.18
N LEU A 963 30.84 -52.37 -1.33
CA LEU A 963 31.96 -53.02 -0.67
C LEU A 963 32.44 -54.25 -1.45
N ASN A 964 33.72 -54.26 -1.84
CA ASN A 964 34.32 -55.29 -2.69
C ASN A 964 34.83 -56.53 -1.92
N LEU A 965 33.89 -57.20 -1.23
CA LEU A 965 34.14 -58.29 -0.28
C LEU A 965 33.79 -59.68 -0.85
#